data_AF-A0A2I2FIT9-F1
#
_entry.id   AF-A0A2I2FIT9-F1
#
_cell.length_a   1.000
_cell.length_b   1.000
_cell.length_c   1.000
_cell.angle_alpha   90.00
_cell.angle_beta   90.00
_cell.angle_gamma   90.00
#
_symmetry.space_group_name_H-M   'P 1'
#
loop_
_entity.id
_entity.type
_entity.pdbx_description
1 polymer ?
#
loop_
_entity_poly.entity_id
_entity_poly.type
_entity_poly.pdbx_seq_one_letter_code
_entity_poly.pdbx_strand_id
1 'polypeptide(L)'
;MTCARPRSYISAFYSRFRLLLARPTPSIIRRGASVATMATDATPRKSMPSALTFDLHAKCSTTKARASTLRLPHGEVPLPIFMPVATQASLKGLTYDQLRQTGCMLCLNNTYHLGLKPGQAVLDKVGGAHKLQGWDRNILTDSGGFQMVSLLKLANVTEEGVRFLSPHDGSPMLLTPEHSISLQNSIGSDIIMQLDDVIATTSPDHARIHEAMERSVRWLDRCIDAHKHPETQNLFCIIQGGLDLELRKICCKEMVARDTPGIAIGGLSGGEAKEEFCKVVDTCTDLLPEKKPRYVMGVGYPEDLVVAVALGADMFDCVWPTRTARFGNAVVSSGNLNLRNQAFAEDFGPVEEGCTCATCRPKSEGGLGISRAYLHHLAAKETVGAHLEEKKMSPSATNPSNPPHDPSHEEHQYLNLIRDILSQGEHRADRTGTGTQSIFAPPQLRFSLSKPNPADPASPIPVLPLLTTKRVFLRAVLSELLWFISGNTSSQPLSEKGIKIWDGNGSREYLDSVGLSHREPGDLGPVYGFQWRHFGAEYVDARADYTGQGVDQLAEVVRKLKQNPFDRRIILSAWNPADMKKMALPPCHMFAQFYVSFKRGGDKGELSCLLYQRSADMGLGVPFNIASYALLTHMLAHAADLLPGTLVHTIGDAHVYVDHIEAVREQLEREPTAFPELRIKRDDRGSEVIDGWKEEEFEVLGYQPHKAIKMNMSV
;
A
#
# COMPACT_ATOMS: atom_id res chain seq x y z
N MET A 1 -16.40 -18.53 -24.75
CA MET A 1 -17.10 -17.72 -23.74
C MET A 1 -16.04 -17.15 -22.81
N THR A 2 -15.78 -15.85 -22.95
CA THR A 2 -14.59 -15.15 -22.47
C THR A 2 -14.84 -14.49 -21.12
N CYS A 3 -14.13 -14.98 -20.10
CA CYS A 3 -14.25 -14.57 -18.70
C CYS A 3 -13.71 -13.15 -18.47
N ALA A 4 -14.54 -12.28 -17.90
CA ALA A 4 -14.24 -10.91 -17.51
C ALA A 4 -13.31 -10.86 -16.27
N ARG A 5 -12.38 -9.90 -16.24
CA ARG A 5 -11.32 -9.73 -15.23
C ARG A 5 -11.65 -8.57 -14.27
N PRO A 6 -11.50 -8.72 -12.94
CA PRO A 6 -11.54 -7.60 -11.99
C PRO A 6 -10.12 -7.06 -11.74
N ARG A 7 -9.93 -5.74 -11.78
CA ARG A 7 -8.61 -5.09 -11.61
C ARG A 7 -8.79 -3.70 -11.08
N SER A 8 -8.34 -3.46 -9.84
CA SER A 8 -8.11 -2.10 -9.37
C SER A 8 -7.72 -1.95 -7.88
N TYR A 9 -6.89 -2.71 -7.20
CA TYR A 9 -5.69 -2.09 -6.56
C TYR A 9 -4.45 -2.81 -7.07
N ILE A 10 -4.74 -3.87 -7.81
CA ILE A 10 -3.93 -4.81 -8.51
C ILE A 10 -3.18 -4.11 -9.65
N SER A 11 -3.64 -3.00 -10.24
CA SER A 11 -3.02 -2.49 -11.48
C SER A 11 -1.65 -1.82 -11.31
N ALA A 12 -1.46 -0.93 -10.33
CA ALA A 12 -0.23 -0.12 -10.24
C ALA A 12 0.97 -0.93 -9.71
N PHE A 13 0.75 -1.78 -8.69
CA PHE A 13 1.76 -2.72 -8.22
C PHE A 13 1.90 -3.94 -9.15
N TYR A 14 0.81 -4.43 -9.76
CA TYR A 14 0.87 -5.63 -10.62
C TYR A 14 1.16 -5.40 -12.11
N SER A 15 1.15 -4.16 -12.61
CA SER A 15 1.68 -3.86 -13.96
C SER A 15 3.20 -4.11 -14.01
N ARG A 16 3.93 -3.82 -12.92
CA ARG A 16 5.32 -4.26 -12.71
C ARG A 16 5.44 -5.76 -12.42
N PHE A 17 4.45 -6.37 -11.77
CA PHE A 17 4.44 -7.81 -11.46
C PHE A 17 4.17 -8.70 -12.68
N ARG A 18 3.45 -8.19 -13.69
CA ARG A 18 3.28 -8.85 -15.00
C ARG A 18 4.60 -9.01 -15.75
N LEU A 19 5.59 -8.15 -15.48
CA LEU A 19 6.96 -8.25 -15.98
C LEU A 19 7.79 -9.29 -15.23
N LEU A 20 7.53 -9.53 -13.94
CA LEU A 20 8.17 -10.60 -13.14
C LEU A 20 7.68 -12.00 -13.54
N LEU A 21 6.41 -12.14 -13.95
CA LEU A 21 5.82 -13.43 -14.37
C LEU A 21 6.06 -13.79 -15.85
N ALA A 22 6.75 -12.92 -16.62
CA ALA A 22 7.08 -13.19 -18.01
C ALA A 22 8.31 -14.12 -18.10
N ARG A 23 8.10 -15.40 -18.46
CA ARG A 23 9.18 -16.38 -18.63
C ARG A 23 10.24 -15.89 -19.63
N PRO A 24 11.55 -15.91 -19.31
CA PRO A 24 12.59 -15.84 -20.31
C PRO A 24 12.66 -17.16 -21.10
N THR A 25 12.89 -17.05 -22.40
CA THR A 25 13.32 -18.16 -23.27
C THR A 25 14.64 -18.78 -22.75
N PRO A 26 14.87 -20.09 -22.94
CA PRO A 26 16.02 -20.77 -22.35
C PRO A 26 17.32 -20.24 -22.96
N SER A 27 18.16 -19.59 -22.16
CA SER A 27 19.50 -19.18 -22.56
C SER A 27 20.55 -20.21 -22.12
N ILE A 28 21.46 -20.48 -23.03
CA ILE A 28 22.57 -21.44 -22.92
C ILE A 28 23.53 -20.98 -21.81
N ILE A 29 23.63 -21.74 -20.73
CA ILE A 29 24.57 -21.48 -19.62
C ILE A 29 25.99 -21.82 -20.06
N ARG A 30 26.86 -20.80 -20.11
CA ARG A 30 28.33 -20.96 -20.17
C ARG A 30 28.86 -21.39 -18.80
N ARG A 31 29.69 -22.43 -18.79
CA ARG A 31 30.44 -22.93 -17.62
C ARG A 31 31.51 -21.93 -17.17
N GLY A 32 31.62 -21.74 -15.86
CA GLY A 32 32.88 -21.30 -15.23
C GLY A 32 32.72 -20.50 -13.93
N ALA A 33 32.69 -21.20 -12.79
CA ALA A 33 33.43 -20.87 -11.55
C ALA A 33 33.14 -21.94 -10.49
N SER A 34 34.20 -22.54 -9.96
CA SER A 34 34.19 -23.62 -8.97
C SER A 34 33.80 -23.10 -7.58
N VAL A 35 32.67 -23.55 -7.04
CA VAL A 35 32.34 -23.46 -5.60
C VAL A 35 32.54 -24.84 -5.00
N ALA A 36 33.36 -24.92 -3.95
CA ALA A 36 33.70 -26.15 -3.25
C ALA A 36 32.44 -26.81 -2.68
N THR A 37 32.12 -28.00 -3.17
CA THR A 37 31.04 -28.86 -2.68
C THR A 37 31.44 -29.51 -1.36
N MET A 38 30.81 -29.10 -0.25
CA MET A 38 30.66 -30.01 0.90
C MET A 38 29.55 -31.01 0.56
N ALA A 39 29.94 -32.19 0.10
CA ALA A 39 29.04 -33.32 -0.04
C ALA A 39 28.88 -33.96 1.34
N THR A 40 27.69 -33.83 1.94
CA THR A 40 27.24 -34.72 3.00
C THR A 40 26.44 -35.85 2.36
N ASP A 41 26.89 -37.06 2.65
CA ASP A 41 26.34 -38.33 2.21
C ASP A 41 25.00 -38.59 2.93
N ALA A 42 23.91 -37.98 2.44
CA ALA A 42 22.59 -38.15 3.01
C ALA A 42 21.88 -39.35 2.34
N THR A 43 21.87 -40.49 3.03
CA THR A 43 20.94 -41.59 2.73
C THR A 43 19.51 -41.06 2.58
N PRO A 44 18.75 -41.46 1.55
CA PRO A 44 17.38 -40.99 1.37
C PRO A 44 16.53 -41.42 2.58
N ARG A 45 16.14 -40.44 3.41
CA ARG A 45 15.21 -40.68 4.53
C ARG A 45 13.86 -41.13 3.96
N LYS A 46 13.25 -42.14 4.60
CA LYS A 46 11.88 -42.57 4.27
C LYS A 46 10.91 -41.40 4.50
N SER A 47 9.92 -41.23 3.62
CA SER A 47 8.86 -40.23 3.78
C SER A 47 8.18 -40.43 5.14
N MET A 48 7.98 -39.35 5.90
CA MET A 48 7.31 -39.44 7.20
C MET A 48 5.85 -39.88 7.02
N PRO A 49 5.33 -40.76 7.90
CA PRO A 49 3.88 -41.00 7.99
C PRO A 49 3.14 -39.69 8.21
N SER A 50 1.95 -39.53 7.64
CA SER A 50 1.18 -38.29 7.73
C SER A 50 -0.31 -38.55 7.64
N ALA A 51 -1.09 -37.92 8.53
CA ALA A 51 -2.54 -37.84 8.42
C ALA A 51 -3.02 -36.89 7.33
N LEU A 52 -2.12 -36.02 6.84
CA LEU A 52 -2.44 -34.97 5.88
C LEU A 52 -2.50 -35.54 4.47
N THR A 53 -3.57 -35.20 3.76
CA THR A 53 -3.62 -35.35 2.30
C THR A 53 -3.95 -34.02 1.64
N PHE A 54 -3.32 -33.78 0.49
CA PHE A 54 -3.44 -32.54 -0.27
C PHE A 54 -4.06 -32.85 -1.63
N ASP A 55 -5.29 -32.40 -1.82
CA ASP A 55 -6.05 -32.60 -3.05
C ASP A 55 -6.05 -31.31 -3.87
N LEU A 56 -5.34 -31.29 -4.99
CA LEU A 56 -5.19 -30.13 -5.87
C LEU A 56 -6.28 -30.15 -6.94
N HIS A 57 -7.24 -29.21 -6.84
CA HIS A 57 -8.38 -29.14 -7.75
C HIS A 57 -8.06 -28.40 -9.04
N ALA A 58 -7.46 -27.23 -8.91
CA ALA A 58 -7.24 -26.34 -10.03
C ALA A 58 -6.07 -25.38 -9.81
N LYS A 59 -5.52 -24.87 -10.91
CA LYS A 59 -4.49 -23.83 -10.93
C LYS A 59 -4.94 -22.70 -11.83
N CYS A 60 -4.57 -21.47 -11.45
CA CYS A 60 -4.75 -20.32 -12.32
C CYS A 60 -3.88 -20.47 -13.58
N SER A 61 -4.42 -20.13 -14.74
CA SER A 61 -3.67 -20.14 -16.00
C SER A 61 -2.70 -18.96 -16.16
N THR A 62 -2.81 -17.94 -15.30
CA THR A 62 -2.06 -16.68 -15.39
C THR A 62 -1.08 -16.48 -14.24
N THR A 63 -1.37 -17.02 -13.05
CA THR A 63 -0.55 -16.85 -11.84
C THR A 63 -0.20 -18.22 -11.25
N LYS A 64 0.52 -18.25 -10.12
CA LYS A 64 0.83 -19.49 -9.38
C LYS A 64 -0.29 -19.91 -8.43
N ALA A 65 -1.40 -19.16 -8.38
CA ALA A 65 -2.53 -19.44 -7.51
C ALA A 65 -3.12 -20.82 -7.78
N ARG A 66 -3.56 -21.48 -6.71
CA ARG A 66 -4.12 -22.82 -6.74
C ARG A 66 -5.27 -22.95 -5.74
N ALA A 67 -6.23 -23.78 -6.09
CA ALA A 67 -7.35 -24.15 -5.25
C ALA A 67 -7.21 -25.63 -4.90
N SER A 68 -7.26 -25.94 -3.62
CA SER A 68 -7.02 -27.30 -3.10
C SER A 68 -7.83 -27.55 -1.83
N THR A 69 -7.98 -28.81 -1.46
CA THR A 69 -8.50 -29.21 -0.14
C THR A 69 -7.39 -29.90 0.64
N LEU A 70 -7.14 -29.41 1.85
CA LEU A 70 -6.27 -30.04 2.82
C LEU A 70 -7.13 -30.89 3.76
N ARG A 71 -6.92 -32.21 3.78
CA ARG A 71 -7.63 -33.09 4.72
C ARG A 71 -6.75 -33.31 5.94
N LEU A 72 -7.29 -33.01 7.11
CA LEU A 72 -6.66 -33.13 8.41
C LEU A 72 -7.57 -33.96 9.34
N PRO A 73 -7.06 -34.46 10.48
CA PRO A 73 -7.83 -35.32 11.39
C PRO A 73 -9.17 -34.73 11.84
N HIS A 74 -9.26 -33.41 12.07
CA HIS A 74 -10.49 -32.75 12.53
C HIS A 74 -11.26 -32.01 11.42
N GLY A 75 -11.05 -32.40 10.16
CA GLY A 75 -11.91 -32.01 9.04
C GLY A 75 -11.16 -31.46 7.84
N GLU A 76 -11.91 -31.23 6.76
CA GLU A 76 -11.38 -30.67 5.52
C GLU A 76 -11.21 -29.15 5.61
N VAL A 77 -10.12 -28.65 5.02
CA VAL A 77 -9.77 -27.23 4.98
C VAL A 77 -9.62 -26.80 3.52
N PRO A 78 -10.57 -26.01 2.98
CA PRO A 78 -10.41 -25.40 1.66
C PRO A 78 -9.24 -24.42 1.65
N LEU A 79 -8.42 -24.46 0.59
CA LEU A 79 -7.29 -23.58 0.38
C LEU A 79 -7.50 -22.71 -0.88
N PRO A 80 -7.10 -21.43 -0.87
CA PRO A 80 -6.32 -20.78 0.19
C PRO A 80 -7.14 -20.43 1.45
N ILE A 81 -6.50 -20.37 2.61
CA ILE A 81 -7.13 -20.08 3.91
C ILE A 81 -6.37 -19.02 4.71
N PHE A 82 -7.13 -18.20 5.43
CA PHE A 82 -6.63 -17.35 6.51
C PHE A 82 -7.01 -17.95 7.87
N MET A 83 -6.03 -18.12 8.75
CA MET A 83 -6.18 -18.71 10.08
C MET A 83 -6.20 -17.60 11.14
N PRO A 84 -7.30 -17.47 11.91
CA PRO A 84 -7.33 -16.55 13.04
C PRO A 84 -6.47 -17.10 14.19
N VAL A 85 -5.81 -16.18 14.91
CA VAL A 85 -4.82 -16.53 15.94
C VAL A 85 -5.40 -16.48 17.35
N ALA A 86 -5.48 -17.64 17.97
CA ALA A 86 -5.85 -17.86 19.37
C ALA A 86 -4.60 -17.92 20.26
N THR A 87 -4.50 -16.99 21.21
CA THR A 87 -3.29 -16.86 22.05
C THR A 87 -3.25 -17.91 23.17
N GLN A 88 -4.38 -18.16 23.84
CA GLN A 88 -4.46 -19.09 24.97
C GLN A 88 -5.61 -20.08 24.76
N ALA A 89 -5.60 -20.77 23.61
CA ALA A 89 -6.72 -21.62 23.19
C ALA A 89 -8.06 -20.86 23.17
N SER A 90 -8.00 -19.56 22.93
CA SER A 90 -9.14 -18.66 22.86
C SER A 90 -8.82 -17.50 21.92
N LEU A 91 -9.75 -17.22 21.01
CA LEU A 91 -9.72 -16.04 20.18
C LEU A 91 -10.24 -14.86 20.99
N LYS A 92 -9.45 -13.79 21.10
CA LYS A 92 -9.81 -12.64 21.92
C LYS A 92 -10.99 -11.91 21.32
N GLY A 93 -12.17 -12.07 21.92
CA GLY A 93 -13.39 -11.41 21.45
C GLY A 93 -14.38 -12.36 20.77
N LEU A 94 -14.13 -13.67 20.67
CA LEU A 94 -15.12 -14.62 20.18
C LEU A 94 -15.20 -15.89 21.02
N THR A 95 -16.42 -16.40 21.15
CA THR A 95 -16.65 -17.76 21.60
C THR A 95 -16.36 -18.75 20.48
N TYR A 96 -16.18 -20.01 20.88
CA TYR A 96 -16.07 -21.15 19.97
C TYR A 96 -17.18 -21.18 18.90
N ASP A 97 -18.45 -21.04 19.31
CA ASP A 97 -19.59 -21.11 18.38
C ASP A 97 -19.60 -19.94 17.40
N GLN A 98 -19.24 -18.74 17.85
CA GLN A 98 -19.14 -17.58 16.97
C GLN A 98 -18.05 -17.79 15.92
N LEU A 99 -16.87 -18.27 16.33
CA LEU A 99 -15.78 -18.59 15.41
C LEU A 99 -16.21 -19.67 14.40
N ARG A 100 -16.87 -20.74 14.86
CA ARG A 100 -17.41 -21.79 13.99
C ARG A 100 -18.41 -21.25 12.96
N GLN A 101 -19.30 -20.34 13.35
CA GLN A 101 -20.27 -19.72 12.46
C GLN A 101 -19.65 -18.87 11.33
N THR A 102 -18.42 -18.38 11.52
CA THR A 102 -17.67 -17.71 10.44
C THR A 102 -17.30 -18.66 9.30
N GLY A 103 -17.30 -19.97 9.54
CA GLY A 103 -16.80 -20.99 8.62
C GLY A 103 -15.31 -21.31 8.79
N CYS A 104 -14.68 -20.86 9.88
CA CYS A 104 -13.31 -21.21 10.22
C CYS A 104 -13.15 -22.73 10.40
N MET A 105 -12.27 -23.34 9.59
CA MET A 105 -11.97 -24.78 9.64
C MET A 105 -10.58 -25.10 10.21
N LEU A 106 -9.74 -24.07 10.40
CA LEU A 106 -8.39 -24.17 10.94
C LEU A 106 -8.04 -22.84 11.61
N CYS A 107 -7.61 -22.89 12.88
CA CYS A 107 -7.11 -21.73 13.62
C CYS A 107 -5.71 -21.99 14.17
N LEU A 108 -4.97 -20.92 14.48
CA LEU A 108 -3.66 -21.02 15.08
C LEU A 108 -3.76 -20.92 16.60
N ASN A 109 -3.22 -21.89 17.34
CA ASN A 109 -2.99 -21.80 18.77
C ASN A 109 -1.52 -21.50 19.05
N ASN A 110 -1.23 -20.51 19.89
CA ASN A 110 0.15 -20.22 20.25
C ASN A 110 0.72 -21.23 21.27
N THR A 111 1.83 -21.89 20.91
CA THR A 111 2.44 -22.93 21.74
C THR A 111 3.04 -22.36 23.02
N TYR A 112 3.71 -21.21 22.94
CA TYR A 112 4.38 -20.60 24.08
C TYR A 112 3.39 -20.30 25.23
N HIS A 113 2.28 -19.66 24.90
CA HIS A 113 1.28 -19.28 25.87
C HIS A 113 0.57 -20.49 26.47
N LEU A 114 0.23 -21.51 25.67
CA LEU A 114 -0.42 -22.72 26.16
C LEU A 114 0.51 -23.62 26.98
N GLY A 115 1.77 -23.73 26.57
CA GLY A 115 2.81 -24.48 27.27
C GLY A 115 3.14 -23.89 28.64
N LEU A 116 2.88 -22.59 28.85
CA LEU A 116 2.98 -21.92 30.15
C LEU A 116 1.67 -21.92 30.94
N LYS A 117 0.55 -21.58 30.30
CA LYS A 117 -0.76 -21.42 30.94
C LYS A 117 -1.86 -21.92 29.98
N PRO A 118 -2.51 -23.06 30.29
CA PRO A 118 -2.52 -23.74 31.59
C PRO A 118 -1.29 -24.61 31.87
N GLY A 119 -0.43 -24.83 30.87
CA GLY A 119 0.79 -25.64 31.01
C GLY A 119 0.62 -27.07 30.49
N GLN A 120 1.75 -27.70 30.15
CA GLN A 120 1.79 -29.02 29.53
C GLN A 120 1.06 -30.10 30.35
N ALA A 121 1.31 -30.17 31.66
CA ALA A 121 0.69 -31.17 32.54
C ALA A 121 -0.84 -31.09 32.57
N VAL A 122 -1.40 -29.89 32.44
CA VAL A 122 -2.86 -29.71 32.35
C VAL A 122 -3.38 -30.16 30.99
N LEU A 123 -2.68 -29.82 29.91
CA LEU A 123 -3.05 -30.25 28.56
C LEU A 123 -3.03 -31.78 28.43
N ASP A 124 -2.01 -32.45 28.98
CA ASP A 124 -1.93 -33.91 29.00
C ASP A 124 -3.11 -34.54 29.75
N LYS A 125 -3.48 -33.98 30.91
CA LYS A 125 -4.59 -34.47 31.73
C LYS A 125 -5.96 -34.24 31.08
N VAL A 126 -6.15 -33.10 30.40
CA VAL A 126 -7.38 -32.78 29.66
C VAL A 126 -7.47 -33.60 28.37
N GLY A 127 -6.33 -33.96 27.79
CA GLY A 127 -6.21 -34.66 26.51
C GLY A 127 -6.19 -33.72 25.31
N GLY A 128 -5.47 -32.60 25.42
CA GLY A 128 -5.20 -31.66 24.33
C GLY A 128 -6.08 -30.41 24.28
N ALA A 129 -5.68 -29.46 23.44
CA ALA A 129 -6.33 -28.16 23.30
C ALA A 129 -7.73 -28.23 22.67
N HIS A 130 -7.99 -29.18 21.76
CA HIS A 130 -9.33 -29.41 21.21
C HIS A 130 -10.36 -29.62 22.33
N LYS A 131 -10.05 -30.50 23.29
CA LYS A 131 -10.91 -30.75 24.46
C LYS A 131 -10.95 -29.57 25.42
N LEU A 132 -9.80 -28.94 25.67
CA LEU A 132 -9.70 -27.78 26.58
C LEU A 132 -10.59 -26.62 26.12
N GLN A 133 -10.60 -26.31 24.83
CA GLN A 133 -11.31 -25.16 24.26
C GLN A 133 -12.66 -25.51 23.62
N GLY A 134 -13.01 -26.80 23.58
CA GLY A 134 -14.21 -27.30 22.90
C GLY A 134 -14.18 -27.19 21.38
N TRP A 135 -13.02 -26.97 20.76
CA TRP A 135 -12.89 -26.76 19.32
C TRP A 135 -12.79 -28.07 18.55
N ASP A 136 -13.85 -28.38 17.80
CA ASP A 136 -14.02 -29.61 17.03
C ASP A 136 -13.58 -29.49 15.56
N ARG A 137 -12.73 -28.52 15.25
CA ARG A 137 -12.08 -28.34 13.94
C ARG A 137 -10.58 -28.31 14.12
N ASN A 138 -9.85 -28.14 13.02
CA ASN A 138 -8.40 -28.28 13.03
C ASN A 138 -7.69 -27.15 13.79
N ILE A 139 -6.52 -27.48 14.36
CA ILE A 139 -5.61 -26.55 15.04
C ILE A 139 -4.23 -26.64 14.39
N LEU A 140 -3.64 -25.48 14.10
CA LEU A 140 -2.21 -25.33 13.85
C LEU A 140 -1.54 -24.74 15.09
N THR A 141 -0.38 -25.23 15.48
CA THR A 141 0.47 -24.56 16.49
C THR A 141 1.70 -23.95 15.88
N ASP A 142 2.07 -22.74 16.29
CA ASP A 142 3.43 -22.24 16.05
C ASP A 142 4.47 -22.98 16.93
N SER A 143 5.75 -22.75 16.72
CA SER A 143 6.81 -23.42 17.51
C SER A 143 7.09 -22.75 18.86
N GLY A 144 6.52 -21.56 19.08
CA GLY A 144 6.82 -20.65 20.19
C GLY A 144 8.09 -19.81 20.01
N GLY A 145 8.91 -20.08 18.98
CA GLY A 145 10.20 -19.42 18.71
C GLY A 145 10.11 -17.90 18.59
N PHE A 146 9.21 -17.43 17.74
CA PHE A 146 9.05 -16.01 17.40
C PHE A 146 8.71 -15.13 18.62
N GLN A 147 7.82 -15.59 19.50
CA GLN A 147 7.36 -14.82 20.65
C GLN A 147 8.49 -14.61 21.67
N MET A 148 9.39 -15.58 21.80
CA MET A 148 10.51 -15.47 22.73
C MET A 148 11.58 -14.49 22.22
N VAL A 149 11.76 -14.36 20.91
CA VAL A 149 12.70 -13.40 20.30
C VAL A 149 12.10 -11.99 20.20
N SER A 150 10.81 -11.86 19.92
CA SER A 150 10.14 -10.56 19.74
C SER A 150 9.76 -9.85 21.05
N LEU A 151 9.56 -10.59 22.16
CA LEU A 151 9.13 -10.01 23.44
C LEU A 151 10.29 -9.70 24.41
N LEU A 152 11.51 -10.19 24.17
CA LEU A 152 12.58 -10.16 25.17
C LEU A 152 13.88 -9.60 24.57
N LYS A 153 14.33 -8.44 25.10
CA LYS A 153 15.66 -7.85 24.83
C LYS A 153 16.85 -8.76 25.23
N LEU A 154 16.59 -9.94 25.79
CA LEU A 154 17.54 -10.82 26.48
C LEU A 154 17.46 -12.28 25.98
N ALA A 155 17.02 -12.53 24.74
CA ALA A 155 17.08 -13.87 24.16
C ALA A 155 18.49 -14.20 23.64
N ASN A 156 19.05 -15.34 24.04
CA ASN A 156 20.31 -15.87 23.53
C ASN A 156 20.05 -17.19 22.79
N VAL A 157 20.38 -17.24 21.50
CA VAL A 157 20.18 -18.41 20.65
C VAL A 157 21.50 -19.16 20.49
N THR A 158 21.48 -20.44 20.86
CA THR A 158 22.63 -21.36 20.77
C THR A 158 22.22 -22.61 20.00
N GLU A 159 23.14 -23.51 19.66
CA GLU A 159 22.76 -24.76 18.98
C GLU A 159 21.78 -25.60 19.82
N GLU A 160 21.87 -25.56 21.15
CA GLU A 160 20.99 -26.30 22.06
C GLU A 160 19.51 -25.87 21.94
N GLY A 161 19.27 -24.57 21.80
CA GLY A 161 17.95 -23.96 21.79
C GLY A 161 17.98 -22.45 22.08
N VAL A 162 16.81 -21.90 22.36
CA VAL A 162 16.61 -20.48 22.70
C VAL A 162 16.54 -20.31 24.21
N ARG A 163 17.50 -19.57 24.79
CA ARG A 163 17.50 -19.18 26.21
C ARG A 163 16.88 -17.80 26.37
N PHE A 164 16.00 -17.65 27.35
CA PHE A 164 15.29 -16.39 27.59
C PHE A 164 14.82 -16.31 29.05
N LEU A 165 14.34 -15.14 29.47
CA LEU A 165 13.75 -14.96 30.80
C LEU A 165 12.22 -14.98 30.70
N SER A 166 11.56 -15.70 31.59
CA SER A 166 10.11 -15.67 31.72
C SER A 166 9.62 -14.23 31.92
N PRO A 167 8.67 -13.73 31.12
CA PRO A 167 8.12 -12.39 31.27
C PRO A 167 7.22 -12.25 32.50
N HIS A 168 6.89 -13.36 33.18
CA HIS A 168 6.03 -13.35 34.37
C HIS A 168 6.81 -13.18 35.68
N ASP A 169 7.96 -13.84 35.78
CA ASP A 169 8.74 -13.92 37.03
C ASP A 169 10.26 -13.74 36.83
N GLY A 170 10.72 -13.56 35.60
CA GLY A 170 12.14 -13.38 35.27
C GLY A 170 12.98 -14.65 35.37
N SER A 171 12.38 -15.82 35.60
CA SER A 171 13.12 -17.09 35.70
C SER A 171 13.76 -17.48 34.35
N PRO A 172 14.98 -18.03 34.34
CA PRO A 172 15.63 -18.48 33.11
C PRO A 172 14.91 -19.70 32.53
N MET A 173 14.63 -19.65 31.24
CA MET A 173 13.98 -20.69 30.46
C MET A 173 14.83 -21.07 29.26
N LEU A 174 14.72 -22.33 28.83
CA LEU A 174 15.33 -22.86 27.62
C LEU A 174 14.26 -23.60 26.81
N LEU A 175 14.01 -23.16 25.59
CA LEU A 175 13.20 -23.92 24.63
C LEU A 175 14.11 -24.56 23.59
N THR A 176 14.17 -25.89 23.61
CA THR A 176 14.85 -26.70 22.59
C THR A 176 13.85 -27.18 21.53
N PRO A 177 14.32 -27.59 20.33
CA PRO A 177 13.51 -28.28 19.33
C PRO A 177 12.66 -29.42 19.90
N GLU A 178 13.24 -30.28 20.76
CA GLU A 178 12.55 -31.41 21.37
C GLU A 178 11.46 -30.97 22.35
N HIS A 179 11.75 -29.93 23.15
CA HIS A 179 10.76 -29.38 24.09
C HIS A 179 9.60 -28.75 23.32
N SER A 180 9.88 -27.96 22.27
CA SER A 180 8.83 -27.37 21.43
C SER A 180 7.90 -28.43 20.81
N ILE A 181 8.47 -29.51 20.28
CA ILE A 181 7.68 -30.62 19.71
C ILE A 181 6.89 -31.36 20.81
N SER A 182 7.49 -31.59 21.98
CA SER A 182 6.81 -32.20 23.14
C SER A 182 5.57 -31.39 23.55
N LEU A 183 5.68 -30.06 23.64
CA LEU A 183 4.56 -29.18 23.95
C LEU A 183 3.46 -29.29 22.89
N GLN A 184 3.81 -29.26 21.61
CA GLN A 184 2.85 -29.39 20.51
C GLN A 184 2.20 -30.78 20.46
N ASN A 185 2.90 -31.85 20.86
CA ASN A 185 2.31 -33.18 21.03
C ASN A 185 1.27 -33.20 22.15
N SER A 186 1.54 -32.55 23.28
CA SER A 186 0.56 -32.39 24.38
C SER A 186 -0.62 -31.49 24.02
N ILE A 187 -0.39 -30.43 23.24
CA ILE A 187 -1.48 -29.57 22.72
C ILE A 187 -2.37 -30.39 21.77
N GLY A 188 -1.80 -31.34 21.02
CA GLY A 188 -2.55 -32.25 20.15
C GLY A 188 -3.05 -31.59 18.87
N SER A 189 -2.32 -30.60 18.34
CA SER A 189 -2.65 -29.89 17.10
C SER A 189 -2.49 -30.74 15.85
N ASP A 190 -3.37 -30.56 14.86
CA ASP A 190 -3.32 -31.26 13.56
C ASP A 190 -2.10 -30.88 12.72
N ILE A 191 -1.63 -29.65 12.85
CA ILE A 191 -0.40 -29.15 12.22
C ILE A 191 0.50 -28.61 13.32
N ILE A 192 1.75 -29.06 13.33
CA ILE A 192 2.78 -28.60 14.26
C ILE A 192 3.94 -28.01 13.47
N MET A 193 4.63 -27.03 14.04
CA MET A 193 5.71 -26.29 13.37
C MET A 193 7.06 -26.63 14.01
N GLN A 194 8.10 -26.78 13.19
CA GLN A 194 9.47 -26.92 13.70
C GLN A 194 9.86 -25.69 14.53
N LEU A 195 10.73 -25.85 15.52
CA LEU A 195 11.44 -24.70 16.09
C LEU A 195 12.52 -24.23 15.10
N ASP A 196 12.59 -22.92 14.89
CA ASP A 196 13.51 -22.27 13.97
C ASP A 196 14.25 -21.11 14.65
N ASP A 197 15.38 -20.73 14.06
CA ASP A 197 16.19 -19.61 14.53
C ASP A 197 15.75 -18.32 13.82
N VAL A 198 14.94 -17.54 14.53
CA VAL A 198 14.29 -16.34 13.96
C VAL A 198 15.20 -15.12 14.10
N ILE A 199 15.41 -14.41 12.98
CA ILE A 199 16.07 -13.10 12.92
C ILE A 199 15.14 -12.09 12.27
N ALA A 200 15.23 -10.83 12.69
CA ALA A 200 14.57 -9.72 12.00
C ALA A 200 14.95 -9.71 10.51
N THR A 201 13.94 -9.76 9.64
CA THR A 201 14.10 -9.87 8.18
C THR A 201 14.99 -8.80 7.56
N THR A 202 15.03 -7.61 8.16
CA THR A 202 15.80 -6.44 7.73
C THR A 202 17.16 -6.30 8.43
N SER A 203 17.60 -7.32 9.18
CA SER A 203 18.90 -7.31 9.87
C SER A 203 20.04 -7.11 8.86
N PRO A 204 21.00 -6.19 9.13
CA PRO A 204 22.17 -6.01 8.29
C PRO A 204 23.24 -7.11 8.51
N ASP A 205 23.09 -7.95 9.54
CA ASP A 205 24.05 -9.00 9.88
C ASP A 205 23.84 -10.26 9.03
N HIS A 206 24.40 -10.25 7.82
CA HIS A 206 24.33 -11.37 6.88
C HIS A 206 24.92 -12.68 7.43
N ALA A 207 25.99 -12.61 8.23
CA ALA A 207 26.61 -13.80 8.80
C ALA A 207 25.67 -14.48 9.81
N ARG A 208 24.99 -13.68 10.63
CA ARG A 208 23.99 -14.17 11.57
C ARG A 208 22.77 -14.77 10.87
N ILE A 209 22.33 -14.18 9.74
CA ILE A 209 21.24 -14.72 8.88
C ILE A 209 21.63 -16.09 8.30
N HIS A 210 22.85 -16.22 7.80
CA HIS A 210 23.36 -17.49 7.28
C HIS A 210 23.35 -18.58 8.37
N GLU A 211 23.92 -18.27 9.54
CA GLU A 211 23.95 -19.21 10.67
C GLU A 211 22.54 -19.58 11.17
N ALA A 212 21.59 -18.64 11.22
CA ALA A 212 20.21 -18.96 11.59
C ALA A 212 19.56 -19.91 10.58
N MET A 213 19.79 -19.70 9.28
CA MET A 213 19.27 -20.56 8.24
C MET A 213 19.82 -21.98 8.40
N GLU A 214 21.13 -22.13 8.56
CA GLU A 214 21.77 -23.44 8.74
C GLU A 214 21.35 -24.11 10.05
N ARG A 215 21.24 -23.35 11.15
CA ARG A 215 20.74 -23.85 12.44
C ARG A 215 19.31 -24.32 12.33
N SER A 216 18.45 -23.58 11.63
CA SER A 216 17.05 -23.99 11.41
C SER A 216 16.96 -25.31 10.63
N VAL A 217 17.86 -25.53 9.67
CA VAL A 217 17.97 -26.82 8.95
C VAL A 217 18.36 -27.95 9.91
N ARG A 218 19.36 -27.75 10.78
CA ARG A 218 19.78 -28.75 11.77
C ARG A 218 18.71 -29.01 12.83
N TRP A 219 18.00 -27.96 13.26
CA TRP A 219 16.91 -28.06 14.23
C TRP A 219 15.70 -28.81 13.70
N LEU A 220 15.43 -28.75 12.39
CA LEU A 220 14.40 -29.60 11.80
C LEU A 220 14.67 -31.09 12.01
N ASP A 221 15.92 -31.53 11.89
CA ASP A 221 16.26 -32.95 12.14
C ASP A 221 15.92 -33.36 13.56
N ARG A 222 16.24 -32.50 14.54
CA ARG A 222 15.88 -32.71 15.94
C ARG A 222 14.37 -32.70 16.17
N CYS A 223 13.63 -31.82 15.48
CA CYS A 223 12.18 -31.80 15.55
C CYS A 223 11.55 -33.08 14.97
N ILE A 224 12.08 -33.59 13.86
CA ILE A 224 11.64 -34.85 13.24
C ILE A 224 11.84 -36.01 14.22
N ASP A 225 13.04 -36.11 14.79
CA ASP A 225 13.38 -37.20 15.72
C ASP A 225 12.56 -37.15 17.03
N ALA A 226 12.20 -35.94 17.48
CA ALA A 226 11.39 -35.74 18.68
C ALA A 226 9.88 -36.00 18.47
N HIS A 227 9.40 -36.02 17.23
CA HIS A 227 7.97 -36.06 16.95
C HIS A 227 7.38 -37.47 17.16
N LYS A 228 6.47 -37.60 18.15
CA LYS A 228 5.91 -38.90 18.56
C LYS A 228 4.62 -39.32 17.86
N HIS A 229 3.96 -38.42 17.13
CA HIS A 229 2.60 -38.63 16.61
C HIS A 229 2.42 -38.28 15.13
N PRO A 230 3.30 -38.75 14.22
CA PRO A 230 3.25 -38.40 12.79
C PRO A 230 1.97 -38.87 12.08
N GLU A 231 1.29 -39.88 12.62
CA GLU A 231 0.03 -40.40 12.06
C GLU A 231 -1.19 -39.53 12.41
N THR A 232 -1.06 -38.56 13.31
CA THR A 232 -2.17 -37.68 13.73
C THR A 232 -1.80 -36.20 13.74
N GLN A 233 -0.53 -35.85 13.77
CA GLN A 233 -0.07 -34.46 13.72
C GLN A 233 0.95 -34.30 12.60
N ASN A 234 0.88 -33.19 11.88
CA ASN A 234 1.63 -33.00 10.65
C ASN A 234 2.71 -31.93 10.87
N LEU A 235 3.97 -32.35 10.96
CA LEU A 235 5.11 -31.45 11.14
C LEU A 235 5.38 -30.66 9.86
N PHE A 236 5.44 -29.33 9.96
CA PHE A 236 5.82 -28.45 8.86
C PHE A 236 7.22 -27.88 9.12
N CYS A 237 8.06 -27.89 8.09
CA CYS A 237 9.34 -27.19 8.12
C CYS A 237 9.17 -25.68 7.87
N ILE A 238 10.14 -24.86 8.26
CA ILE A 238 10.12 -23.41 8.07
C ILE A 238 11.33 -22.97 7.25
N ILE A 239 11.09 -22.40 6.08
CA ILE A 239 12.14 -21.80 5.24
C ILE A 239 12.59 -20.47 5.87
N GLN A 240 13.90 -20.34 6.09
CA GLN A 240 14.57 -19.13 6.59
C GLN A 240 15.57 -18.57 5.56
N GLY A 241 16.22 -17.45 5.87
CA GLY A 241 17.23 -16.81 5.00
C GLY A 241 17.10 -15.29 4.82
N GLY A 242 16.23 -14.62 5.58
CA GLY A 242 16.04 -13.17 5.48
C GLY A 242 15.55 -12.75 4.08
N LEU A 243 16.10 -11.66 3.55
CA LEU A 243 15.82 -11.18 2.17
C LEU A 243 16.81 -11.72 1.13
N ASP A 244 17.76 -12.58 1.52
CA ASP A 244 18.75 -13.14 0.60
C ASP A 244 18.14 -14.31 -0.18
N LEU A 245 17.91 -14.10 -1.48
CA LEU A 245 17.27 -15.09 -2.34
C LEU A 245 18.13 -16.36 -2.51
N GLU A 246 19.45 -16.29 -2.43
CA GLU A 246 20.30 -17.49 -2.52
C GLU A 246 20.21 -18.32 -1.24
N LEU A 247 20.21 -17.68 -0.06
CA LEU A 247 19.98 -18.40 1.19
C LEU A 247 18.59 -19.03 1.25
N ARG A 248 17.57 -18.35 0.70
CA ARG A 248 16.22 -18.91 0.57
C ARG A 248 16.21 -20.16 -0.32
N LYS A 249 16.91 -20.15 -1.46
CA LYS A 249 17.04 -21.32 -2.35
C LYS A 249 17.74 -22.49 -1.66
N ILE A 250 18.84 -22.22 -0.95
CA ILE A 250 19.58 -23.22 -0.18
C ILE A 250 18.67 -23.84 0.88
N CYS A 251 18.00 -23.01 1.67
CA CYS A 251 17.08 -23.47 2.71
C CYS A 251 15.91 -24.28 2.13
N CYS A 252 15.30 -23.82 1.02
CA CYS A 252 14.26 -24.59 0.32
C CYS A 252 14.75 -25.99 -0.06
N LYS A 253 15.94 -26.09 -0.65
CA LYS A 253 16.51 -27.38 -1.05
C LYS A 253 16.72 -28.30 0.16
N GLU A 254 17.32 -27.79 1.23
CA GLU A 254 17.59 -28.54 2.46
C GLU A 254 16.31 -29.01 3.17
N MET A 255 15.31 -28.14 3.26
CA MET A 255 14.04 -28.43 3.93
C MET A 255 13.19 -29.42 3.12
N VAL A 256 13.13 -29.25 1.79
CA VAL A 256 12.40 -30.17 0.90
C VAL A 256 13.01 -31.58 0.94
N ALA A 257 14.33 -31.71 1.08
CA ALA A 257 15.01 -33.00 1.19
C ALA A 257 14.57 -33.84 2.41
N ARG A 258 14.02 -33.19 3.45
CA ARG A 258 13.50 -33.85 4.67
C ARG A 258 12.03 -34.27 4.56
N ASP A 259 11.37 -33.91 3.46
CA ASP A 259 10.05 -34.40 3.05
C ASP A 259 8.92 -34.24 4.09
N THR A 260 8.92 -33.16 4.87
CA THR A 260 7.84 -32.86 5.84
C THR A 260 6.46 -32.69 5.17
N PRO A 261 5.35 -33.10 5.80
CA PRO A 261 4.00 -33.02 5.23
C PRO A 261 3.59 -31.67 4.62
N GLY A 262 4.06 -30.57 5.21
CA GLY A 262 3.89 -29.22 4.68
C GLY A 262 5.10 -28.34 4.91
N ILE A 263 5.05 -27.15 4.31
CA ILE A 263 6.19 -26.23 4.27
C ILE A 263 5.71 -24.81 4.53
N ALA A 264 6.36 -24.14 5.47
CA ALA A 264 6.13 -22.76 5.79
C ALA A 264 7.28 -21.86 5.29
N ILE A 265 6.98 -20.61 5.00
CA ILE A 265 7.92 -19.54 4.67
C ILE A 265 7.91 -18.58 5.86
N GLY A 266 9.00 -18.61 6.64
CA GLY A 266 9.16 -17.82 7.86
C GLY A 266 10.07 -16.60 7.66
N GLY A 267 10.18 -15.78 8.71
CA GLY A 267 11.06 -14.61 8.71
C GLY A 267 10.67 -13.55 7.68
N LEU A 268 9.37 -13.31 7.53
CA LEU A 268 8.77 -12.26 6.70
C LEU A 268 7.76 -11.45 7.54
N SER A 269 7.28 -10.34 6.99
CA SER A 269 6.40 -9.36 7.64
C SER A 269 7.04 -8.67 8.85
N GLY A 270 8.36 -8.46 8.81
CA GLY A 270 9.18 -7.86 9.86
C GLY A 270 9.57 -6.39 9.59
N GLY A 271 9.00 -5.76 8.56
CA GLY A 271 9.26 -4.36 8.18
C GLY A 271 9.96 -4.18 6.83
N GLU A 272 10.12 -5.25 6.07
CA GLU A 272 10.69 -5.21 4.72
C GLU A 272 9.79 -4.49 3.70
N ALA A 273 10.40 -4.03 2.61
CA ALA A 273 9.66 -3.49 1.49
C ALA A 273 8.81 -4.57 0.79
N LYS A 274 7.62 -4.20 0.32
CA LYS A 274 6.69 -5.14 -0.33
C LYS A 274 7.28 -5.86 -1.55
N GLU A 275 8.14 -5.20 -2.30
CA GLU A 275 8.83 -5.81 -3.45
C GLU A 275 9.74 -6.96 -3.00
N GLU A 276 10.49 -6.79 -1.92
CA GLU A 276 11.39 -7.81 -1.38
C GLU A 276 10.61 -8.98 -0.77
N PHE A 277 9.53 -8.68 -0.02
CA PHE A 277 8.57 -9.70 0.44
C PHE A 277 8.09 -10.58 -0.72
N CYS A 278 7.66 -9.95 -1.82
CA CYS A 278 7.16 -10.67 -3.00
C CYS A 278 8.24 -11.53 -3.63
N LYS A 279 9.47 -11.02 -3.80
CA LYS A 279 10.61 -11.77 -4.37
C LYS A 279 10.92 -13.02 -3.55
N VAL A 280 10.90 -12.92 -2.22
CA VAL A 280 11.14 -14.07 -1.34
C VAL A 280 10.03 -15.10 -1.49
N VAL A 281 8.75 -14.69 -1.42
CA VAL A 281 7.62 -15.61 -1.56
C VAL A 281 7.67 -16.30 -2.93
N ASP A 282 7.86 -15.55 -4.01
CA ASP A 282 7.96 -16.03 -5.39
C ASP A 282 9.10 -17.05 -5.58
N THR A 283 10.28 -16.73 -5.04
CA THR A 283 11.48 -17.59 -5.09
C THR A 283 11.24 -18.90 -4.35
N CYS A 284 10.67 -18.83 -3.15
CA CYS A 284 10.37 -20.02 -2.36
C CYS A 284 9.34 -20.89 -3.09
N THR A 285 8.18 -20.34 -3.46
CA THR A 285 7.06 -21.12 -4.02
C THR A 285 7.38 -21.80 -5.36
N ASP A 286 8.38 -21.32 -6.10
CA ASP A 286 8.92 -21.99 -7.30
C ASP A 286 9.67 -23.29 -7.00
N LEU A 287 10.27 -23.39 -5.82
CA LEU A 287 11.09 -24.54 -5.42
C LEU A 287 10.32 -25.56 -4.58
N LEU A 288 9.13 -25.19 -4.07
CA LEU A 288 8.36 -26.06 -3.19
C LEU A 288 7.54 -27.09 -3.99
N PRO A 289 7.45 -28.36 -3.52
CA PRO A 289 6.65 -29.40 -4.12
C PRO A 289 5.20 -28.98 -4.38
N GLU A 290 4.64 -29.44 -5.49
CA GLU A 290 3.29 -29.05 -5.91
C GLU A 290 2.20 -29.64 -5.01
N LYS A 291 2.38 -30.87 -4.52
CA LYS A 291 1.38 -31.59 -3.72
C LYS A 291 1.58 -31.42 -2.21
N LYS A 292 2.12 -30.28 -1.78
CA LYS A 292 2.29 -29.92 -0.37
C LYS A 292 1.75 -28.52 -0.11
N PRO A 293 1.08 -28.27 1.02
CA PRO A 293 0.61 -26.94 1.37
C PRO A 293 1.78 -25.99 1.64
N ARG A 294 1.59 -24.73 1.28
CA ARG A 294 2.57 -23.64 1.40
C ARG A 294 2.03 -22.55 2.30
N TYR A 295 2.63 -22.39 3.47
CA TYR A 295 2.16 -21.50 4.52
C TYR A 295 3.07 -20.27 4.64
N VAL A 296 2.56 -19.06 4.39
CA VAL A 296 3.33 -17.83 4.63
C VAL A 296 2.94 -17.27 5.99
N MET A 297 3.88 -17.30 6.92
CA MET A 297 3.63 -17.02 8.33
C MET A 297 3.52 -15.51 8.60
N GLY A 298 2.55 -15.12 9.44
CA GLY A 298 2.42 -13.77 9.99
C GLY A 298 1.85 -12.71 9.05
N VAL A 299 1.28 -13.11 7.91
CA VAL A 299 0.71 -12.19 6.90
C VAL A 299 -0.79 -12.01 7.13
N GLY A 300 -1.23 -10.76 7.32
CA GLY A 300 -2.62 -10.46 7.68
C GLY A 300 -3.36 -9.43 6.85
N TYR A 301 -2.66 -8.56 6.12
CA TYR A 301 -3.32 -7.52 5.33
C TYR A 301 -3.99 -8.13 4.10
N PRO A 302 -5.25 -7.78 3.78
CA PRO A 302 -6.00 -8.38 2.68
C PRO A 302 -5.24 -8.36 1.34
N GLU A 303 -4.50 -7.29 1.06
CA GLU A 303 -3.74 -7.13 -0.17
C GLU A 303 -2.57 -8.12 -0.24
N ASP A 304 -1.84 -8.29 0.87
CA ASP A 304 -0.72 -9.22 0.96
C ASP A 304 -1.17 -10.67 0.80
N LEU A 305 -2.34 -11.02 1.35
CA LEU A 305 -2.96 -12.34 1.16
C LEU A 305 -3.19 -12.63 -0.32
N VAL A 306 -3.82 -11.68 -1.04
CA VAL A 306 -4.12 -11.84 -2.48
C VAL A 306 -2.83 -11.95 -3.30
N VAL A 307 -1.81 -11.13 -2.99
CA VAL A 307 -0.50 -11.19 -3.66
C VAL A 307 0.16 -12.55 -3.43
N ALA A 308 0.24 -13.00 -2.18
CA ALA A 308 0.90 -14.25 -1.84
C ALA A 308 0.16 -15.47 -2.43
N VAL A 309 -1.18 -15.43 -2.50
CA VAL A 309 -1.96 -16.43 -3.25
C VAL A 309 -1.59 -16.42 -4.73
N ALA A 310 -1.49 -15.25 -5.36
CA ALA A 310 -1.05 -15.15 -6.76
C ALA A 310 0.38 -15.69 -6.98
N LEU A 311 1.23 -15.62 -5.95
CA LEU A 311 2.56 -16.21 -5.90
C LEU A 311 2.56 -17.71 -5.54
N GLY A 312 1.41 -18.30 -5.24
CA GLY A 312 1.26 -19.73 -5.02
C GLY A 312 1.40 -20.18 -3.57
N ALA A 313 1.17 -19.30 -2.61
CA ALA A 313 0.93 -19.65 -1.21
C ALA A 313 -0.54 -20.04 -0.96
N ASP A 314 -0.78 -20.87 0.05
CA ASP A 314 -2.11 -21.43 0.36
C ASP A 314 -2.63 -21.06 1.75
N MET A 315 -1.74 -20.88 2.72
CA MET A 315 -2.12 -20.69 4.12
C MET A 315 -1.50 -19.41 4.67
N PHE A 316 -2.23 -18.74 5.54
CA PHE A 316 -1.83 -17.48 6.17
C PHE A 316 -2.38 -17.40 7.59
N ASP A 317 -1.73 -16.63 8.46
CA ASP A 317 -2.22 -16.34 9.80
C ASP A 317 -1.88 -14.89 10.18
N CYS A 318 -2.76 -14.26 10.96
CA CYS A 318 -2.40 -13.00 11.60
C CYS A 318 -3.34 -12.66 12.75
N VAL A 319 -2.80 -11.98 13.76
CA VAL A 319 -3.59 -11.33 14.81
C VAL A 319 -4.31 -10.08 14.33
N TRP A 320 -3.98 -9.57 13.13
CA TRP A 320 -4.41 -8.25 12.67
C TRP A 320 -5.93 -8.05 12.68
N PRO A 321 -6.78 -8.96 12.14
CA PRO A 321 -8.22 -8.73 12.13
C PRO A 321 -8.83 -8.58 13.54
N THR A 322 -8.52 -9.51 14.45
CA THR A 322 -9.07 -9.50 15.82
C THR A 322 -8.47 -8.38 16.67
N ARG A 323 -7.19 -8.04 16.45
CA ARG A 323 -6.54 -6.90 17.11
C ARG A 323 -7.14 -5.58 16.65
N THR A 324 -7.32 -5.39 15.35
CA THR A 324 -7.83 -4.15 14.73
C THR A 324 -9.29 -3.91 15.11
N ALA A 325 -10.13 -4.97 15.13
CA ALA A 325 -11.50 -4.92 15.66
C ALA A 325 -11.53 -4.44 17.12
N ARG A 326 -10.67 -4.98 17.99
CA ARG A 326 -10.61 -4.51 19.39
C ARG A 326 -10.21 -3.04 19.55
N PHE A 327 -9.60 -2.44 18.53
CA PHE A 327 -9.27 -1.00 18.51
C PHE A 327 -10.35 -0.14 17.86
N GLY A 328 -11.50 -0.72 17.50
CA GLY A 328 -12.66 0.00 16.96
C GLY A 328 -12.62 0.15 15.44
N ASN A 329 -12.05 -0.82 14.73
CA ASN A 329 -11.90 -0.77 13.28
C ASN A 329 -12.49 -2.02 12.64
N ALA A 330 -13.37 -1.83 11.66
CA ALA A 330 -13.94 -2.90 10.88
C ALA A 330 -13.33 -2.95 9.47
N VAL A 331 -12.98 -4.15 9.01
CA VAL A 331 -12.57 -4.37 7.62
C VAL A 331 -13.82 -4.42 6.74
N VAL A 332 -13.82 -3.69 5.63
CA VAL A 332 -14.87 -3.63 4.59
C VAL A 332 -14.23 -3.75 3.21
N SER A 333 -15.04 -3.99 2.19
CA SER A 333 -14.59 -4.08 0.80
C SER A 333 -13.87 -2.83 0.29
N SER A 334 -14.21 -1.65 0.83
CA SER A 334 -13.57 -0.35 0.53
C SER A 334 -12.36 -0.01 1.40
N GLY A 335 -11.95 -0.90 2.33
CA GLY A 335 -10.81 -0.68 3.22
C GLY A 335 -11.15 -0.85 4.70
N ASN A 336 -10.56 -0.02 5.57
CA ASN A 336 -10.81 -0.06 7.01
C ASN A 336 -11.72 1.09 7.46
N LEU A 337 -12.75 0.76 8.23
CA LEU A 337 -13.70 1.69 8.80
C LEU A 337 -13.41 1.88 10.29
N ASN A 338 -12.98 3.07 10.71
CA ASN A 338 -12.81 3.41 12.13
C ASN A 338 -14.18 3.73 12.75
N LEU A 339 -14.77 2.75 13.44
CA LEU A 339 -16.10 2.84 14.04
C LEU A 339 -16.16 3.87 15.18
N ARG A 340 -15.02 4.30 15.73
CA ARG A 340 -14.97 5.37 16.74
C ARG A 340 -15.13 6.78 16.14
N ASN A 341 -15.18 6.91 14.82
CA ASN A 341 -15.39 8.20 14.17
C ASN A 341 -16.75 8.79 14.56
N GLN A 342 -16.77 10.06 14.98
CA GLN A 342 -17.97 10.78 15.41
C GLN A 342 -19.07 10.80 14.35
N ALA A 343 -18.71 10.74 13.06
CA ALA A 343 -19.67 10.66 11.96
C ALA A 343 -20.63 9.45 12.09
N PHE A 344 -20.20 8.39 12.77
CA PHE A 344 -21.04 7.21 12.98
C PHE A 344 -21.97 7.32 14.18
N ALA A 345 -21.86 8.34 15.03
CA ALA A 345 -22.61 8.43 16.29
C ALA A 345 -24.15 8.34 16.12
N GLU A 346 -24.66 8.77 14.96
CA GLU A 346 -26.09 8.75 14.60
C GLU A 346 -26.35 7.96 13.30
N ASP A 347 -25.36 7.19 12.82
CA ASP A 347 -25.47 6.38 11.62
C ASP A 347 -26.12 5.02 11.92
N PHE A 348 -27.42 4.92 11.66
CA PHE A 348 -28.20 3.71 11.94
C PHE A 348 -28.07 2.62 10.87
N GLY A 349 -27.21 2.80 9.85
CA GLY A 349 -26.92 1.78 8.84
C GLY A 349 -26.00 0.67 9.36
N PRO A 350 -25.93 -0.49 8.67
CA PRO A 350 -25.01 -1.58 9.03
C PRO A 350 -23.55 -1.16 8.80
N VAL A 351 -22.60 -1.92 9.35
CA VAL A 351 -21.16 -1.65 9.09
C VAL A 351 -20.83 -1.69 7.61
N GLU A 352 -21.45 -2.60 6.87
CA GLU A 352 -21.34 -2.72 5.42
C GLU A 352 -22.65 -3.28 4.87
N GLU A 353 -23.23 -2.58 3.90
CA GLU A 353 -24.43 -3.04 3.20
C GLU A 353 -24.16 -4.34 2.43
N GLY A 354 -25.10 -5.28 2.48
CA GLY A 354 -24.95 -6.58 1.83
C GLY A 354 -23.97 -7.56 2.51
N CYS A 355 -23.31 -7.16 3.61
CA CYS A 355 -22.45 -8.07 4.36
C CYS A 355 -23.28 -9.14 5.08
N THR A 356 -23.00 -10.41 4.79
CA THR A 356 -23.76 -11.56 5.31
C THR A 356 -23.31 -12.03 6.69
N CYS A 357 -22.45 -11.27 7.39
CA CYS A 357 -22.01 -11.64 8.74
C CYS A 357 -23.14 -11.45 9.76
N ALA A 358 -23.03 -12.11 10.91
CA ALA A 358 -24.05 -12.03 11.95
C ALA A 358 -24.30 -10.58 12.42
N THR A 359 -23.26 -9.74 12.48
CA THR A 359 -23.37 -8.34 12.89
C THR A 359 -24.18 -7.49 11.92
N CYS A 360 -23.81 -7.49 10.63
CA CYS A 360 -24.38 -6.61 9.62
C CYS A 360 -25.75 -7.08 9.12
N ARG A 361 -25.95 -8.40 9.03
CA ARG A 361 -27.16 -8.97 8.45
C ARG A 361 -28.40 -8.51 9.25
N PRO A 362 -29.50 -8.12 8.58
CA PRO A 362 -30.72 -7.71 9.27
C PRO A 362 -31.30 -8.81 10.16
N LYS A 363 -32.07 -8.40 11.18
CA LYS A 363 -32.78 -9.35 12.07
C LYS A 363 -33.75 -10.25 11.30
N SER A 364 -34.38 -9.75 10.24
CA SER A 364 -35.27 -10.51 9.35
C SER A 364 -34.59 -11.69 8.65
N GLU A 365 -33.26 -11.67 8.53
CA GLU A 365 -32.47 -12.71 7.90
C GLU A 365 -31.63 -13.50 8.94
N GLY A 366 -31.97 -13.40 10.22
CA GLY A 366 -31.29 -14.10 11.31
C GLY A 366 -29.91 -13.50 11.66
N GLY A 367 -29.64 -12.25 11.31
CA GLY A 367 -28.52 -11.49 11.86
C GLY A 367 -28.92 -10.65 13.08
N LEU A 368 -27.98 -9.82 13.55
CA LEU A 368 -28.17 -8.94 14.70
C LEU A 368 -28.71 -7.56 14.29
N GLY A 369 -28.50 -7.16 13.02
CA GLY A 369 -28.88 -5.84 12.52
C GLY A 369 -28.21 -4.70 13.27
N ILE A 370 -26.94 -4.86 13.63
CA ILE A 370 -26.19 -3.88 14.42
C ILE A 370 -25.82 -2.69 13.53
N SER A 371 -26.11 -1.50 14.02
CA SER A 371 -25.77 -0.25 13.34
C SER A 371 -24.36 0.24 13.65
N ARG A 372 -23.84 1.08 12.76
CA ARG A 372 -22.58 1.83 12.98
C ARG A 372 -22.67 2.74 14.20
N ALA A 373 -23.82 3.36 14.46
CA ALA A 373 -24.08 4.15 15.67
C ALA A 373 -23.92 3.33 16.94
N TYR A 374 -24.54 2.16 16.99
CA TYR A 374 -24.40 1.31 18.16
C TYR A 374 -22.94 0.90 18.38
N LEU A 375 -22.23 0.53 17.32
CA LEU A 375 -20.82 0.21 17.39
C LEU A 375 -19.96 1.41 17.78
N HIS A 376 -20.22 2.62 17.27
CA HIS A 376 -19.50 3.82 17.65
C HIS A 376 -19.51 4.08 19.17
N HIS A 377 -20.65 3.83 19.80
CA HIS A 377 -20.82 4.02 21.24
C HIS A 377 -20.14 2.92 22.08
N LEU A 378 -19.75 1.78 21.48
CA LEU A 378 -19.20 0.61 22.19
C LEU A 378 -17.78 0.24 21.78
N ALA A 379 -17.37 0.55 20.55
CA ALA A 379 -16.09 0.24 19.95
C ALA A 379 -14.94 0.75 20.81
N ALA A 380 -14.06 -0.17 21.21
CA ALA A 380 -12.94 0.08 22.13
C ALA A 380 -13.33 0.69 23.50
N LYS A 381 -14.61 0.67 23.87
CA LYS A 381 -15.14 1.18 25.15
C LYS A 381 -15.72 0.04 25.98
N GLU A 382 -16.55 -0.79 25.35
CA GLU A 382 -17.24 -1.92 25.96
C GLU A 382 -16.79 -3.24 25.33
N THR A 383 -16.75 -4.30 26.13
CA THR A 383 -16.32 -5.63 25.68
C THR A 383 -17.16 -6.16 24.52
N VAL A 384 -18.48 -5.89 24.53
CA VAL A 384 -19.40 -6.24 23.45
C VAL A 384 -19.03 -5.62 22.10
N GLY A 385 -18.39 -4.44 22.08
CA GLY A 385 -17.90 -3.83 20.85
C GLY A 385 -16.90 -4.73 20.13
N ALA A 386 -15.95 -5.29 20.88
CA ALA A 386 -14.98 -6.25 20.33
C ALA A 386 -15.65 -7.51 19.75
N HIS A 387 -16.72 -8.02 20.38
CA HIS A 387 -17.46 -9.18 19.89
C HIS A 387 -18.23 -8.91 18.59
N LEU A 388 -18.73 -7.69 18.39
CA LEU A 388 -19.57 -7.33 17.26
C LEU A 388 -18.76 -6.91 16.02
N GLU A 389 -17.51 -6.49 16.18
CA GLU A 389 -16.66 -6.01 15.09
C GLU A 389 -15.96 -7.13 14.28
N GLU A 390 -16.03 -8.38 14.74
CA GLU A 390 -15.41 -9.52 14.06
C GLU A 390 -16.33 -10.10 12.97
N LYS A 391 -15.97 -9.85 11.70
CA LYS A 391 -16.80 -10.17 10.52
C LYS A 391 -16.43 -11.48 9.84
N LYS A 392 -17.43 -12.08 9.17
CA LYS A 392 -17.25 -13.07 8.10
C LYS A 392 -16.96 -12.32 6.78
N MET A 393 -15.86 -12.64 6.12
CA MET A 393 -15.60 -12.24 4.74
C MET A 393 -16.22 -13.30 3.81
N SER A 394 -17.24 -12.94 3.04
CA SER A 394 -17.67 -13.74 1.88
C SER A 394 -18.02 -12.83 0.72
N PRO A 395 -17.65 -13.18 -0.53
CA PRO A 395 -17.92 -12.38 -1.70
C PRO A 395 -19.36 -12.61 -2.18
N SER A 396 -20.10 -11.55 -2.51
CA SER A 396 -21.29 -11.68 -3.35
C SER A 396 -21.52 -10.45 -4.22
N ALA A 397 -22.24 -10.66 -5.33
CA ALA A 397 -22.21 -9.89 -6.56
C ALA A 397 -23.34 -8.84 -6.72
N THR A 398 -22.94 -7.70 -7.30
CA THR A 398 -23.61 -6.73 -8.21
C THR A 398 -25.15 -6.58 -8.29
N ASN A 399 -25.64 -5.31 -8.17
CA ASN A 399 -26.31 -4.48 -9.22
C ASN A 399 -26.84 -3.12 -8.67
N PRO A 400 -27.36 -2.19 -9.51
CA PRO A 400 -26.73 -1.07 -10.25
C PRO A 400 -26.92 0.31 -9.54
N SER A 401 -26.17 1.40 -9.69
CA SER A 401 -25.88 2.22 -10.88
C SER A 401 -24.79 3.29 -10.60
N ASN A 402 -23.85 3.00 -9.69
CA ASN A 402 -22.64 3.80 -9.50
C ASN A 402 -21.51 3.31 -10.43
N PRO A 403 -20.56 4.18 -10.82
CA PRO A 403 -19.34 3.72 -11.48
C PRO A 403 -18.70 2.62 -10.62
N PRO A 404 -18.30 1.49 -11.21
CA PRO A 404 -17.73 0.37 -10.46
C PRO A 404 -16.50 0.86 -9.70
N HIS A 405 -16.44 0.55 -8.40
CA HIS A 405 -15.32 0.92 -7.53
C HIS A 405 -14.00 0.46 -8.16
N ASP A 406 -13.12 1.42 -8.47
CA ASP A 406 -11.77 1.19 -8.98
C ASP A 406 -10.79 1.63 -7.92
N PRO A 407 -10.43 0.76 -6.96
CA PRO A 407 -9.57 1.23 -5.90
C PRO A 407 -8.08 1.46 -6.35
N SER A 408 -7.72 1.23 -7.62
CA SER A 408 -6.38 1.47 -8.19
C SER A 408 -6.31 2.82 -8.84
N HIS A 409 -7.46 3.47 -8.96
CA HIS A 409 -7.57 4.79 -9.47
C HIS A 409 -6.66 5.70 -8.66
N GLU A 410 -5.74 6.36 -9.35
CA GLU A 410 -4.65 7.08 -8.71
C GLU A 410 -5.15 8.23 -7.83
N GLU A 411 -6.38 8.73 -8.08
CA GLU A 411 -7.09 9.71 -7.24
C GLU A 411 -7.32 9.24 -5.79
N HIS A 412 -7.38 7.93 -5.53
CA HIS A 412 -7.51 7.42 -4.16
C HIS A 412 -6.33 7.80 -3.27
N GLN A 413 -5.13 8.03 -3.83
CA GLN A 413 -3.98 8.55 -3.06
C GLN A 413 -4.28 9.93 -2.46
N TYR A 414 -4.91 10.81 -3.25
CA TYR A 414 -5.33 12.14 -2.81
C TYR A 414 -6.46 12.05 -1.77
N LEU A 415 -7.45 11.17 -1.98
CA LEU A 415 -8.55 10.97 -1.03
C LEU A 415 -8.07 10.38 0.30
N ASN A 416 -7.14 9.43 0.25
CA ASN A 416 -6.53 8.84 1.45
C ASN A 416 -5.74 9.89 2.24
N LEU A 417 -5.01 10.78 1.57
CA LEU A 417 -4.34 11.88 2.27
C LEU A 417 -5.32 12.83 2.96
N ILE A 418 -6.49 13.10 2.37
CA ILE A 418 -7.55 13.86 3.06
C ILE A 418 -8.06 13.08 4.28
N ARG A 419 -8.30 11.78 4.17
CA ARG A 419 -8.73 10.93 5.31
C ARG A 419 -7.70 10.96 6.45
N ASP A 420 -6.42 10.92 6.09
CA ASP A 420 -5.33 11.03 7.05
C ASP A 420 -5.36 12.40 7.74
N ILE A 421 -5.43 13.50 6.99
CA ILE A 421 -5.49 14.85 7.56
C ILE A 421 -6.69 15.00 8.50
N LEU A 422 -7.87 14.49 8.14
CA LEU A 422 -9.06 14.59 8.97
C LEU A 422 -8.99 13.72 10.25
N SER A 423 -8.20 12.65 10.25
CA SER A 423 -8.15 11.69 11.35
C SER A 423 -6.99 11.91 12.33
N GLN A 424 -5.83 12.31 11.82
CA GLN A 424 -4.60 12.47 12.59
C GLN A 424 -3.93 13.84 12.40
N GLY A 425 -4.53 14.74 11.61
CA GLY A 425 -4.01 16.08 11.40
C GLY A 425 -3.94 16.88 12.69
N GLU A 426 -2.88 17.67 12.82
CA GLU A 426 -2.73 18.64 13.88
C GLU A 426 -3.52 19.90 13.52
N HIS A 427 -4.35 20.37 14.46
CA HIS A 427 -5.02 21.65 14.31
C HIS A 427 -3.99 22.79 14.41
N ARG A 428 -3.95 23.66 13.40
CA ARG A 428 -3.05 24.81 13.36
C ARG A 428 -3.81 26.09 13.07
N ALA A 429 -3.48 27.14 13.82
CA ALA A 429 -3.86 28.49 13.44
C ALA A 429 -3.18 28.86 12.11
N ASP A 430 -3.87 29.62 11.26
CA ASP A 430 -3.36 30.08 9.98
C ASP A 430 -3.43 31.62 9.87
N ARG A 431 -2.87 32.14 8.78
CA ARG A 431 -2.85 33.58 8.50
C ARG A 431 -4.23 34.17 8.16
N THR A 432 -5.20 33.33 7.80
CA THR A 432 -6.55 33.76 7.37
C THR A 432 -7.52 33.81 8.55
N GLY A 433 -7.16 33.23 9.69
CA GLY A 433 -8.02 33.12 10.87
C GLY A 433 -9.03 31.97 10.80
N THR A 434 -9.00 31.16 9.73
CA THR A 434 -9.88 30.01 9.54
C THR A 434 -9.40 28.81 10.36
N GLY A 435 -8.08 28.63 10.42
CA GLY A 435 -7.45 27.45 10.96
C GLY A 435 -7.50 26.25 10.00
N THR A 436 -6.58 25.32 10.22
CA THR A 436 -6.40 24.14 9.40
C THR A 436 -6.26 22.88 10.23
N GLN A 437 -6.59 21.72 9.65
CA GLN A 437 -6.06 20.41 10.06
C GLN A 437 -4.91 20.08 9.11
N SER A 438 -3.74 19.71 9.65
CA SER A 438 -2.51 19.61 8.85
C SER A 438 -1.67 18.39 9.16
N ILE A 439 -1.01 17.84 8.14
CA ILE A 439 0.04 16.82 8.26
C ILE A 439 1.29 17.34 7.57
N PHE A 440 2.42 17.26 8.28
CA PHE A 440 3.72 17.59 7.74
C PHE A 440 4.35 16.42 6.99
N ALA A 441 4.90 16.71 5.81
CA ALA A 441 5.62 15.80 4.92
C ALA A 441 4.90 14.45 4.66
N PRO A 442 3.66 14.47 4.15
CA PRO A 442 2.94 13.22 3.85
C PRO A 442 3.60 12.44 2.69
N PRO A 443 3.17 11.18 2.46
CA PRO A 443 3.61 10.39 1.32
C PRO A 443 3.41 11.12 -0.04
N GLN A 444 4.31 10.88 -0.99
CA GLN A 444 4.22 11.44 -2.33
C GLN A 444 3.00 10.90 -3.09
N LEU A 445 2.30 11.77 -3.81
CA LEU A 445 1.25 11.36 -4.77
C LEU A 445 1.87 11.10 -6.13
N ARG A 446 1.42 10.07 -6.85
CA ARG A 446 1.95 9.70 -8.17
C ARG A 446 0.83 9.53 -9.19
N PHE A 447 0.94 10.20 -10.33
CA PHE A 447 -0.05 10.17 -11.40
C PHE A 447 0.60 9.83 -12.75
N SER A 448 0.07 8.81 -13.42
CA SER A 448 0.50 8.43 -14.76
C SER A 448 -0.05 9.43 -15.77
N LEU A 449 0.83 9.97 -16.62
CA LEU A 449 0.44 10.92 -17.66
C LEU A 449 0.17 10.24 -19.01
N SER A 450 0.30 8.92 -19.06
CA SER A 450 -0.06 8.13 -20.23
C SER A 450 -0.53 6.73 -19.85
N LYS A 451 -1.33 6.13 -20.72
CA LYS A 451 -1.78 4.73 -20.61
C LYS A 451 -1.39 3.93 -21.86
N PRO A 452 -1.22 2.60 -21.75
CA PRO A 452 -0.89 1.77 -22.90
C PRO A 452 -1.94 1.93 -24.01
N ASN A 453 -1.47 2.06 -25.24
CA ASN A 453 -2.30 2.05 -26.43
C ASN A 453 -2.34 0.62 -27.00
N PRO A 454 -3.48 -0.08 -26.99
CA PRO A 454 -3.58 -1.43 -27.54
C PRO A 454 -3.32 -1.51 -29.04
N ALA A 455 -3.57 -0.43 -29.79
CA ALA A 455 -3.40 -0.37 -31.23
C ALA A 455 -1.94 -0.11 -31.63
N ASP A 456 -1.19 0.62 -30.81
CA ASP A 456 0.22 0.93 -31.04
C ASP A 456 0.99 1.05 -29.71
N PRO A 457 1.64 -0.02 -29.26
CA PRO A 457 2.42 -0.01 -28.02
C PRO A 457 3.57 1.02 -27.99
N ALA A 458 4.03 1.52 -29.14
CA ALA A 458 5.08 2.54 -29.21
C ALA A 458 4.53 3.96 -29.02
N SER A 459 3.22 4.16 -29.09
CA SER A 459 2.54 5.46 -28.99
C SER A 459 1.48 5.41 -27.88
N PRO A 460 1.87 5.59 -26.60
CA PRO A 460 0.93 5.55 -25.48
C PRO A 460 -0.05 6.72 -25.53
N ILE A 461 -1.28 6.49 -25.03
CA ILE A 461 -2.35 7.50 -25.02
C ILE A 461 -2.09 8.48 -23.87
N PRO A 462 -1.98 9.80 -24.12
CA PRO A 462 -1.83 10.78 -23.05
C PRO A 462 -3.09 10.85 -22.16
N VAL A 463 -2.87 10.95 -20.86
CA VAL A 463 -3.91 11.03 -19.81
C VAL A 463 -3.67 12.28 -18.99
N LEU A 464 -4.75 12.96 -18.61
CA LEU A 464 -4.71 14.11 -17.71
C LEU A 464 -5.30 13.69 -16.34
N PRO A 465 -4.52 13.67 -15.24
CA PRO A 465 -5.03 13.42 -13.90
C PRO A 465 -5.89 14.61 -13.41
N LEU A 466 -7.08 14.73 -13.98
CA LEU A 466 -8.10 15.70 -13.63
C LEU A 466 -9.07 15.03 -12.67
N LEU A 467 -9.09 15.47 -11.41
CA LEU A 467 -9.90 14.82 -10.37
C LEU A 467 -11.37 14.71 -10.79
N THR A 468 -11.97 13.59 -10.43
CA THR A 468 -13.32 13.20 -10.86
C THR A 468 -14.30 13.11 -9.70
N THR A 469 -13.84 12.90 -8.47
CA THR A 469 -14.70 12.96 -7.27
C THR A 469 -15.28 14.35 -7.02
N LYS A 470 -14.70 15.38 -7.63
CA LYS A 470 -15.33 16.69 -7.78
C LYS A 470 -14.92 17.31 -9.11
N ARG A 471 -15.81 18.12 -9.69
CA ARG A 471 -15.50 18.87 -10.92
C ARG A 471 -14.42 19.92 -10.67
N VAL A 472 -13.26 19.73 -11.29
CA VAL A 472 -12.20 20.74 -11.40
C VAL A 472 -12.49 21.70 -12.56
N PHE A 473 -12.26 23.00 -12.35
CA PHE A 473 -12.51 24.05 -13.34
C PHE A 473 -11.38 24.14 -14.37
N LEU A 474 -11.35 23.19 -15.31
CA LEU A 474 -10.29 23.02 -16.31
C LEU A 474 -9.93 24.30 -17.10
N ARG A 475 -10.93 25.11 -17.49
CA ARG A 475 -10.65 26.37 -18.22
C ARG A 475 -9.73 27.28 -17.41
N ALA A 476 -10.04 27.46 -16.12
CA ALA A 476 -9.20 28.27 -15.24
C ALA A 476 -7.79 27.67 -15.08
N VAL A 477 -7.65 26.34 -15.00
CA VAL A 477 -6.34 25.66 -14.92
C VAL A 477 -5.49 25.98 -16.13
N LEU A 478 -6.06 25.84 -17.34
CA LEU A 478 -5.36 26.13 -18.59
C LEU A 478 -5.02 27.62 -18.71
N SER A 479 -5.98 28.51 -18.47
CA SER A 479 -5.75 29.96 -18.56
C SER A 479 -4.64 30.41 -17.59
N GLU A 480 -4.64 29.90 -16.35
CA GLU A 480 -3.61 30.22 -15.36
C GLU A 480 -2.24 29.66 -15.75
N LEU A 481 -2.17 28.41 -16.22
CA LEU A 481 -0.90 27.83 -16.65
C LEU A 481 -0.30 28.61 -17.82
N LEU A 482 -1.12 28.98 -18.82
CA LEU A 482 -0.67 29.80 -19.95
C LEU A 482 -0.24 31.20 -19.49
N TRP A 483 -0.93 31.76 -18.49
CA TRP A 483 -0.54 33.01 -17.85
C TRP A 483 0.82 32.89 -17.13
N PHE A 484 1.09 31.81 -16.39
CA PHE A 484 2.42 31.53 -15.82
C PHE A 484 3.50 31.41 -16.90
N ILE A 485 3.23 30.64 -17.97
CA ILE A 485 4.18 30.45 -19.07
C ILE A 485 4.53 31.78 -19.76
N SER A 486 3.55 32.69 -19.88
CA SER A 486 3.75 34.01 -20.48
C SER A 486 4.60 34.97 -19.64
N GLY A 487 4.88 34.65 -18.37
CA GLY A 487 5.61 35.54 -17.46
C GLY A 487 4.77 36.69 -16.90
N ASN A 488 3.48 36.78 -17.24
CA ASN A 488 2.59 37.86 -16.83
C ASN A 488 2.37 37.85 -15.30
N THR A 489 2.27 39.04 -14.72
CA THR A 489 2.11 39.27 -13.27
C THR A 489 0.86 40.07 -12.91
N SER A 490 0.06 40.45 -13.91
CA SER A 490 -1.23 41.09 -13.73
C SER A 490 -2.36 40.06 -13.68
N SER A 491 -3.28 40.18 -12.72
CA SER A 491 -4.50 39.38 -12.71
C SER A 491 -5.52 39.78 -13.79
N GLN A 492 -5.43 41.00 -14.33
CA GLN A 492 -6.45 41.59 -15.22
C GLN A 492 -6.76 40.74 -16.46
N PRO A 493 -5.77 40.18 -17.20
CA PRO A 493 -6.06 39.35 -18.37
C PRO A 493 -6.84 38.06 -18.03
N LEU A 494 -6.67 37.52 -16.82
CA LEU A 494 -7.46 36.39 -16.34
C LEU A 494 -8.89 36.84 -15.99
N SER A 495 -9.03 37.95 -15.28
CA SER A 495 -10.33 38.53 -14.89
C SER A 495 -11.18 38.89 -16.11
N GLU A 496 -10.59 39.47 -17.16
CA GLU A 496 -11.25 39.81 -18.43
C GLU A 496 -11.77 38.56 -19.15
N LYS A 497 -11.07 37.43 -19.02
CA LYS A 497 -11.52 36.11 -19.49
C LYS A 497 -12.55 35.46 -18.54
N GLY A 498 -12.99 36.15 -17.50
CA GLY A 498 -13.91 35.65 -16.48
C GLY A 498 -13.28 34.63 -15.54
N ILE A 499 -11.95 34.54 -15.46
CA ILE A 499 -11.21 33.68 -14.54
C ILE A 499 -10.76 34.52 -13.34
N LYS A 500 -11.51 34.42 -12.24
CA LYS A 500 -11.41 35.33 -11.08
C LYS A 500 -10.53 34.83 -9.93
N ILE A 501 -9.70 33.82 -10.16
CA ILE A 501 -8.95 33.11 -9.11
C ILE A 501 -7.90 34.00 -8.41
N TRP A 502 -7.47 35.09 -9.06
CA TRP A 502 -6.50 36.06 -8.54
C TRP A 502 -7.13 37.40 -8.13
N ASP A 503 -8.43 37.61 -8.35
CA ASP A 503 -9.09 38.91 -8.11
C ASP A 503 -8.98 39.35 -6.64
N GLY A 504 -9.10 38.39 -5.71
CA GLY A 504 -8.96 38.67 -4.28
C GLY A 504 -7.56 39.18 -3.94
N ASN A 505 -6.52 38.50 -4.41
CA ASN A 505 -5.12 38.88 -4.17
C ASN A 505 -4.69 40.14 -4.94
N GLY A 506 -5.35 40.44 -6.05
CA GLY A 506 -5.13 41.65 -6.85
C GLY A 506 -5.95 42.86 -6.41
N SER A 507 -6.88 42.70 -5.45
CA SER A 507 -7.73 43.80 -4.98
C SER A 507 -6.92 44.90 -4.29
N ARG A 508 -7.42 46.14 -4.33
CA ARG A 508 -6.79 47.26 -3.63
C ARG A 508 -6.68 46.98 -2.13
N GLU A 509 -7.77 46.49 -1.55
CA GLU A 509 -7.89 46.18 -0.14
C GLU A 509 -6.83 45.15 0.30
N TYR A 510 -6.65 44.07 -0.48
CA TYR A 510 -5.68 43.04 -0.16
C TYR A 510 -4.24 43.54 -0.31
N LEU A 511 -3.92 44.22 -1.42
CA LEU A 511 -2.58 44.76 -1.65
C LEU A 511 -2.18 45.76 -0.56
N ASP A 512 -3.10 46.59 -0.07
CA ASP A 512 -2.84 47.47 1.09
C ASP A 512 -2.54 46.67 2.36
N SER A 513 -3.33 45.62 2.62
CA SER A 513 -3.18 44.78 3.82
C SER A 513 -1.80 44.09 3.91
N VAL A 514 -1.15 43.82 2.77
CA VAL A 514 0.18 43.19 2.71
C VAL A 514 1.32 44.19 2.45
N GLY A 515 1.04 45.50 2.54
CA GLY A 515 2.06 46.55 2.42
C GLY A 515 2.47 46.89 0.97
N LEU A 516 1.65 46.57 -0.01
CA LEU A 516 1.86 46.82 -1.44
C LEU A 516 0.96 47.95 -1.96
N SER A 517 0.77 49.00 -1.15
CA SER A 517 -0.07 50.16 -1.48
C SER A 517 0.38 50.97 -2.71
N HIS A 518 1.66 50.88 -3.05
CA HIS A 518 2.26 51.53 -4.21
C HIS A 518 1.96 50.83 -5.54
N ARG A 519 1.38 49.61 -5.52
CA ARG A 519 1.02 48.85 -6.71
C ARG A 519 -0.38 49.19 -7.20
N GLU A 520 -0.57 49.13 -8.51
CA GLU A 520 -1.90 49.23 -9.13
C GLU A 520 -2.74 47.97 -8.85
N PRO A 521 -4.08 48.08 -8.75
CA PRO A 521 -4.95 46.93 -8.63
C PRO A 521 -4.71 45.89 -9.75
N GLY A 522 -4.49 44.66 -9.33
CA GLY A 522 -4.17 43.52 -10.18
C GLY A 522 -2.67 43.27 -10.40
N ASP A 523 -1.76 44.16 -10.00
CA ASP A 523 -0.32 43.87 -10.00
C ASP A 523 0.05 42.95 -8.83
N LEU A 524 0.27 41.66 -9.11
CA LEU A 524 0.58 40.64 -8.11
C LEU A 524 2.07 40.63 -7.72
N GLY A 525 2.90 41.44 -8.36
CA GLY A 525 4.35 41.42 -8.17
C GLY A 525 5.03 40.25 -8.88
N PRO A 526 6.30 39.95 -8.56
CA PRO A 526 7.11 38.94 -9.25
C PRO A 526 6.73 37.50 -8.84
N VAL A 527 5.47 37.11 -9.03
CA VAL A 527 4.93 35.78 -8.72
C VAL A 527 5.37 34.72 -9.74
N TYR A 528 4.76 33.53 -9.71
CA TYR A 528 5.19 32.33 -10.45
C TYR A 528 5.72 32.57 -11.87
N GLY A 529 4.94 33.18 -12.76
CA GLY A 529 5.33 33.36 -14.15
C GLY A 529 6.61 34.20 -14.30
N PHE A 530 6.71 35.30 -13.55
CA PHE A 530 7.92 36.10 -13.50
C PHE A 530 9.12 35.29 -13.02
N GLN A 531 8.94 34.48 -11.98
CA GLN A 531 10.03 33.61 -11.52
C GLN A 531 10.39 32.55 -12.57
N TRP A 532 9.46 32.09 -13.40
CA TRP A 532 9.77 31.11 -14.45
C TRP A 532 10.53 31.72 -15.64
N ARG A 533 10.20 32.96 -16.03
CA ARG A 533 10.73 33.61 -17.24
C ARG A 533 11.84 34.62 -16.99
N HIS A 534 11.88 35.22 -15.80
CA HIS A 534 12.72 36.37 -15.47
C HIS A 534 13.37 36.22 -14.08
N PHE A 535 13.75 35.00 -13.69
CA PHE A 535 14.28 34.73 -12.34
C PHE A 535 15.50 35.61 -12.07
N GLY A 536 15.46 36.39 -10.98
CA GLY A 536 16.53 37.30 -10.58
C GLY A 536 16.54 38.67 -11.28
N ALA A 537 15.60 38.96 -12.19
CA ALA A 537 15.40 40.31 -12.71
C ALA A 537 14.83 41.25 -11.64
N GLU A 538 15.12 42.55 -11.74
CA GLU A 538 14.54 43.55 -10.86
C GLU A 538 13.09 43.84 -11.27
N TYR A 539 12.14 43.50 -10.40
CA TYR A 539 10.73 43.77 -10.66
C TYR A 539 10.41 45.26 -10.53
N VAL A 540 9.84 45.84 -11.58
CA VAL A 540 9.35 47.23 -11.63
C VAL A 540 7.84 47.24 -11.38
N ASP A 541 7.05 46.85 -12.38
CA ASP A 541 5.60 46.73 -12.34
C ASP A 541 5.08 45.69 -13.34
N ALA A 542 3.77 45.46 -13.39
CA ALA A 542 3.16 44.46 -14.27
C ALA A 542 3.06 44.88 -15.76
N ARG A 543 3.44 46.12 -16.11
CA ARG A 543 3.42 46.65 -17.49
C ARG A 543 4.81 46.70 -18.13
N ALA A 544 5.86 46.62 -17.32
CA ALA A 544 7.23 46.62 -17.79
C ALA A 544 7.54 45.41 -18.68
N ASP A 545 8.40 45.62 -19.68
CA ASP A 545 8.93 44.56 -20.53
C ASP A 545 10.20 43.99 -19.91
N TYR A 546 10.14 42.72 -19.52
CA TYR A 546 11.26 41.99 -18.90
C TYR A 546 12.01 41.11 -19.90
N THR A 547 11.74 41.23 -21.20
CA THR A 547 12.42 40.47 -22.24
C THR A 547 13.94 40.62 -22.13
N GLY A 548 14.65 39.48 -22.05
CA GLY A 548 16.11 39.45 -21.91
C GLY A 548 16.63 39.78 -20.50
N GLN A 549 15.76 40.02 -19.53
CA GLN A 549 16.14 40.27 -18.13
C GLN A 549 16.02 38.99 -17.30
N GLY A 550 16.99 38.77 -16.40
CA GLY A 550 17.02 37.61 -15.51
C GLY A 550 17.31 36.30 -16.24
N VAL A 551 16.84 35.19 -15.68
CA VAL A 551 16.99 33.84 -16.25
C VAL A 551 15.63 33.28 -16.66
N ASP A 552 15.49 32.98 -17.96
CA ASP A 552 14.37 32.21 -18.48
C ASP A 552 14.59 30.72 -18.22
N GLN A 553 14.13 30.28 -17.05
CA GLN A 553 14.26 28.89 -16.62
C GLN A 553 13.46 27.94 -17.50
N LEU A 554 12.32 28.38 -18.04
CA LEU A 554 11.45 27.56 -18.86
C LEU A 554 12.10 27.27 -20.22
N ALA A 555 12.68 28.29 -20.86
CA ALA A 555 13.46 28.12 -22.08
C ALA A 555 14.66 27.18 -21.88
N GLU A 556 15.36 27.31 -20.75
CA GLU A 556 16.49 26.44 -20.41
C GLU A 556 16.06 24.98 -20.16
N VAL A 557 14.89 24.76 -19.55
CA VAL A 557 14.31 23.42 -19.39
C VAL A 557 14.04 22.78 -20.75
N VAL A 558 13.36 23.48 -21.67
CA VAL A 558 13.06 22.96 -23.02
C VAL A 558 14.35 22.62 -23.76
N ARG A 559 15.32 23.55 -23.76
CA ARG A 559 16.62 23.36 -24.40
C ARG A 559 17.34 22.11 -23.86
N LYS A 560 17.40 21.93 -22.53
CA LYS A 560 18.03 20.75 -21.92
C LYS A 560 17.28 19.46 -22.24
N LEU A 561 15.95 19.45 -22.21
CA LEU A 561 15.17 18.27 -22.56
C LEU A 561 15.48 17.78 -23.98
N LYS A 562 15.71 18.70 -24.92
CA LYS A 562 16.07 18.36 -26.30
C LYS A 562 17.54 17.97 -26.46
N GLN A 563 18.45 18.77 -25.91
CA GLN A 563 19.88 18.70 -26.22
C GLN A 563 20.67 17.83 -25.23
N ASN A 564 20.23 17.73 -23.98
CA ASN A 564 20.90 16.98 -22.92
C ASN A 564 19.88 16.35 -21.94
N PRO A 565 19.07 15.36 -22.41
CA PRO A 565 17.96 14.81 -21.63
C PRO A 565 18.38 14.09 -20.33
N PHE A 566 19.68 13.77 -20.18
CA PHE A 566 20.24 13.17 -18.96
C PHE A 566 20.73 14.20 -17.94
N ASP A 567 20.64 15.52 -18.22
CA ASP A 567 21.07 16.55 -17.28
C ASP A 567 20.27 16.43 -15.98
N ARG A 568 20.97 16.36 -14.86
CA ARG A 568 20.33 16.27 -13.53
C ARG A 568 19.82 17.62 -13.03
N ARG A 569 20.03 18.69 -13.78
CA ARG A 569 19.69 20.09 -13.47
C ARG A 569 18.58 20.63 -14.36
N ILE A 570 17.69 19.77 -14.85
CA ILE A 570 16.45 20.20 -15.52
C ILE A 570 15.45 20.54 -14.42
N ILE A 571 15.55 21.77 -13.90
CA ILE A 571 14.85 22.23 -12.70
C ILE A 571 14.28 23.62 -12.98
N LEU A 572 13.11 23.90 -12.43
CA LEU A 572 12.41 25.18 -12.45
C LEU A 572 12.09 25.59 -11.00
N SER A 573 12.43 26.80 -10.58
CA SER A 573 12.10 27.34 -9.25
C SER A 573 11.19 28.56 -9.35
N ALA A 574 10.08 28.57 -8.60
CA ALA A 574 9.29 29.77 -8.32
C ALA A 574 9.70 30.42 -6.98
N TRP A 575 10.58 29.79 -6.19
CA TRP A 575 10.93 30.27 -4.86
C TRP A 575 12.17 31.16 -4.89
N ASN A 576 11.96 32.47 -4.79
CA ASN A 576 13.02 33.47 -4.66
C ASN A 576 12.88 34.26 -3.34
N PRO A 577 13.66 33.91 -2.29
CA PRO A 577 13.60 34.60 -1.00
C PRO A 577 13.79 36.12 -1.06
N ALA A 578 14.57 36.62 -2.03
CA ALA A 578 14.84 38.06 -2.17
C ALA A 578 13.59 38.85 -2.59
N ASP A 579 12.65 38.21 -3.29
CA ASP A 579 11.47 38.86 -3.85
C ASP A 579 10.19 38.58 -3.05
N MET A 580 10.21 37.73 -2.01
CA MET A 580 9.01 37.29 -1.30
C MET A 580 8.14 38.45 -0.78
N LYS A 581 8.76 39.52 -0.29
CA LYS A 581 8.06 40.72 0.22
C LYS A 581 7.46 41.61 -0.87
N LYS A 582 7.81 41.35 -2.14
CA LYS A 582 7.31 42.10 -3.31
C LYS A 582 6.06 41.45 -3.92
N MET A 583 5.76 40.22 -3.54
CA MET A 583 4.68 39.40 -4.11
C MET A 583 3.40 39.56 -3.30
N ALA A 584 2.26 39.70 -3.98
CA ALA A 584 0.95 39.70 -3.32
C ALA A 584 0.68 38.34 -2.64
N LEU A 585 1.05 37.24 -3.29
CA LEU A 585 0.94 35.90 -2.72
C LEU A 585 2.20 35.08 -3.04
N PRO A 586 3.02 34.74 -2.03
CA PRO A 586 4.20 33.90 -2.21
C PRO A 586 3.90 32.52 -2.79
N PRO A 587 4.73 32.01 -3.73
CA PRO A 587 4.54 30.71 -4.38
C PRO A 587 4.41 29.52 -3.44
N CYS A 588 3.34 28.73 -3.57
CA CYS A 588 3.16 27.49 -2.81
C CYS A 588 3.85 26.28 -3.45
N HIS A 589 3.89 26.21 -4.78
CA HIS A 589 4.73 25.28 -5.54
C HIS A 589 6.10 25.92 -5.78
N MET A 590 7.12 25.42 -5.07
CA MET A 590 8.44 26.06 -4.99
C MET A 590 9.34 25.67 -6.14
N PHE A 591 9.43 24.38 -6.47
CA PHE A 591 10.28 23.89 -7.55
C PHE A 591 9.70 22.65 -8.21
N ALA A 592 10.04 22.46 -9.48
CA ALA A 592 9.79 21.26 -10.25
C ALA A 592 11.08 20.75 -10.87
N GLN A 593 11.34 19.46 -10.72
CA GLN A 593 12.44 18.76 -11.40
C GLN A 593 11.89 17.85 -12.49
N PHE A 594 12.54 17.84 -13.63
CA PHE A 594 12.17 17.00 -14.76
C PHE A 594 13.21 15.90 -14.97
N TYR A 595 12.74 14.72 -15.35
CA TYR A 595 13.59 13.54 -15.54
C TYR A 595 13.17 12.79 -16.81
N VAL A 596 14.12 12.55 -17.71
CA VAL A 596 13.90 11.76 -18.92
C VAL A 596 14.40 10.33 -18.69
N SER A 597 13.50 9.36 -18.86
CA SER A 597 13.80 7.93 -18.77
C SER A 597 13.76 7.29 -20.15
N PHE A 598 14.75 6.46 -20.47
CA PHE A 598 14.75 5.61 -21.67
C PHE A 598 14.59 4.15 -21.22
N LYS A 599 13.44 3.55 -21.53
CA LYS A 599 13.20 2.12 -21.23
C LYS A 599 14.15 1.26 -22.06
N ARG A 600 14.61 0.12 -21.53
CA ARG A 600 15.51 -0.81 -22.24
C ARG A 600 14.87 -1.20 -23.59
N GLY A 601 15.50 -0.77 -24.70
CA GLY A 601 15.06 -1.07 -26.07
C GLY A 601 14.05 -0.10 -26.67
N GLY A 602 13.73 1.02 -26.01
CA GLY A 602 12.89 2.09 -26.58
C GLY A 602 13.72 3.29 -27.04
N ASP A 603 13.43 3.80 -28.24
CA ASP A 603 14.16 4.91 -28.85
C ASP A 603 13.65 6.30 -28.41
N LYS A 604 12.49 6.36 -27.74
CA LYS A 604 11.84 7.61 -27.31
C LYS A 604 11.86 7.76 -25.79
N GLY A 605 12.29 8.93 -25.31
CA GLY A 605 12.37 9.23 -23.88
C GLY A 605 11.01 9.55 -23.25
N GLU A 606 10.82 9.16 -22.00
CA GLU A 606 9.64 9.47 -21.17
C GLU A 606 9.96 10.57 -20.16
N LEU A 607 9.24 11.69 -20.22
CA LEU A 607 9.40 12.85 -19.36
C LEU A 607 8.53 12.73 -18.09
N SER A 608 9.16 12.66 -16.93
CA SER A 608 8.50 12.75 -15.63
C SER A 608 8.76 14.09 -14.95
N CYS A 609 7.82 14.55 -14.13
CA CYS A 609 7.92 15.77 -13.32
C CYS A 609 7.81 15.44 -11.84
N LEU A 610 8.76 15.90 -11.03
CA LEU A 610 8.69 15.93 -9.58
C LEU A 610 8.37 17.36 -9.13
N LEU A 611 7.16 17.57 -8.64
CA LEU A 611 6.71 18.83 -8.06
C LEU A 611 6.94 18.84 -6.55
N TYR A 612 7.52 19.90 -6.01
CA TYR A 612 7.51 20.17 -4.56
C TYR A 612 6.62 21.37 -4.23
N GLN A 613 5.57 21.11 -3.44
CA GLN A 613 4.63 22.11 -2.94
C GLN A 613 4.76 22.22 -1.42
N ARG A 614 5.22 23.38 -0.93
CA ARG A 614 5.51 23.57 0.50
C ARG A 614 4.27 23.64 1.37
N SER A 615 3.14 24.07 0.79
CA SER A 615 1.87 24.29 1.48
C SER A 615 0.74 23.99 0.50
N ALA A 616 -0.11 23.05 0.88
CA ALA A 616 -0.99 22.34 -0.03
C ALA A 616 -2.38 22.26 0.58
N ASP A 617 -3.24 23.18 0.14
CA ASP A 617 -4.66 23.11 0.40
C ASP A 617 -5.25 21.94 -0.39
N MET A 618 -5.64 20.91 0.35
CA MET A 618 -6.23 19.71 -0.23
C MET A 618 -7.64 19.97 -0.76
N GLY A 619 -8.35 20.99 -0.25
CA GLY A 619 -9.72 21.31 -0.63
C GLY A 619 -9.81 21.92 -2.03
N LEU A 620 -9.07 22.99 -2.32
CA LEU A 620 -9.14 23.72 -3.60
C LEU A 620 -7.83 23.67 -4.39
N GLY A 621 -6.70 23.96 -3.74
CA GLY A 621 -5.40 24.15 -4.40
C GLY A 621 -4.85 22.90 -5.10
N VAL A 622 -4.64 21.81 -4.36
CA VAL A 622 -3.96 20.59 -4.85
C VAL A 622 -4.62 19.99 -6.11
N PRO A 623 -5.96 19.88 -6.21
CA PRO A 623 -6.62 19.45 -7.44
C PRO A 623 -6.25 20.29 -8.66
N PHE A 624 -6.08 21.59 -8.47
CA PHE A 624 -5.65 22.54 -9.50
C PHE A 624 -4.18 22.33 -9.87
N ASN A 625 -3.31 22.17 -8.85
CA ASN A 625 -1.87 21.97 -9.04
C ASN A 625 -1.54 20.64 -9.74
N ILE A 626 -2.27 19.54 -9.44
CA ILE A 626 -2.12 18.25 -10.14
C ILE A 626 -2.38 18.43 -11.63
N ALA A 627 -3.52 19.03 -11.99
CA ALA A 627 -3.88 19.23 -13.39
C ALA A 627 -2.91 20.19 -14.10
N SER A 628 -2.52 21.29 -13.45
CA SER A 628 -1.61 22.31 -14.01
C SER A 628 -0.22 21.73 -14.32
N TYR A 629 0.41 21.05 -13.37
CA TYR A 629 1.75 20.48 -13.61
C TYR A 629 1.73 19.24 -14.51
N ALA A 630 0.63 18.49 -14.56
CA ALA A 630 0.44 17.46 -15.57
C ALA A 630 0.41 18.08 -16.98
N LEU A 631 -0.37 19.15 -17.18
CA LEU A 631 -0.43 19.89 -18.45
C LEU A 631 0.94 20.48 -18.82
N LEU A 632 1.64 21.12 -17.90
CA LEU A 632 2.99 21.62 -18.13
C LEU A 632 3.94 20.50 -18.60
N THR A 633 3.87 19.33 -17.95
CA THR A 633 4.69 18.17 -18.34
C THR A 633 4.33 17.66 -19.74
N HIS A 634 3.04 17.64 -20.09
CA HIS A 634 2.58 17.31 -21.45
C HIS A 634 3.08 18.31 -22.49
N MET A 635 3.03 19.60 -22.19
CA MET A 635 3.51 20.67 -23.08
C MET A 635 5.02 20.57 -23.30
N LEU A 636 5.80 20.39 -22.22
CA LEU A 636 7.26 20.21 -22.31
C LEU A 636 7.63 18.92 -23.06
N ALA A 637 6.91 17.83 -22.81
CA ALA A 637 7.10 16.58 -23.54
C ALA A 637 6.80 16.77 -25.04
N HIS A 638 5.74 17.50 -25.38
CA HIS A 638 5.41 17.83 -26.77
C HIS A 638 6.50 18.69 -27.42
N ALA A 639 6.95 19.77 -26.77
CA ALA A 639 7.98 20.66 -27.28
C ALA A 639 9.33 19.94 -27.51
N ALA A 640 9.68 18.97 -26.67
CA ALA A 640 10.94 18.23 -26.75
C ALA A 640 10.87 16.93 -27.60
N ASP A 641 9.70 16.58 -28.13
CA ASP A 641 9.41 15.27 -28.76
C ASP A 641 9.66 14.06 -27.83
N LEU A 642 9.17 14.16 -26.60
CA LEU A 642 9.18 13.11 -25.58
C LEU A 642 7.77 12.56 -25.35
N LEU A 643 7.70 11.41 -24.69
CA LEU A 643 6.45 10.83 -24.19
C LEU A 643 6.17 11.35 -22.77
N PRO A 644 4.91 11.66 -22.42
CA PRO A 644 4.56 12.04 -21.06
C PRO A 644 4.61 10.81 -20.13
N GLY A 645 5.42 10.90 -19.08
CA GLY A 645 5.68 9.83 -18.11
C GLY A 645 4.81 9.93 -16.87
N THR A 646 5.37 10.42 -15.76
CA THR A 646 4.71 10.45 -14.45
C THR A 646 4.82 11.83 -13.81
N LEU A 647 3.73 12.32 -13.23
CA LEU A 647 3.76 13.42 -12.27
C LEU A 647 3.91 12.84 -10.85
N VAL A 648 4.93 13.30 -10.12
CA VAL A 648 5.17 12.97 -8.72
C VAL A 648 5.01 14.24 -7.91
N HIS A 649 4.07 14.28 -6.97
CA HIS A 649 3.79 15.44 -6.15
C HIS A 649 4.29 15.20 -4.72
N THR A 650 5.32 15.94 -4.33
CA THR A 650 5.87 15.98 -2.97
C THR A 650 5.30 17.19 -2.25
N ILE A 651 4.75 16.97 -1.06
CA ILE A 651 4.07 18.01 -0.29
C ILE A 651 4.81 18.23 1.04
N GLY A 652 5.05 19.48 1.40
CA GLY A 652 5.65 19.88 2.69
C GLY A 652 4.61 19.94 3.80
N ASP A 653 3.57 20.75 3.63
CA ASP A 653 2.45 20.89 4.57
C ASP A 653 1.15 20.62 3.80
N ALA A 654 0.50 19.48 4.08
CA ALA A 654 -0.80 19.15 3.50
C ALA A 654 -1.89 19.45 4.52
N HIS A 655 -2.86 20.26 4.12
CA HIS A 655 -3.88 20.72 5.05
C HIS A 655 -5.27 20.80 4.42
N VAL A 656 -6.27 20.74 5.31
CA VAL A 656 -7.67 21.02 5.02
C VAL A 656 -8.06 22.19 5.91
N TYR A 657 -8.58 23.27 5.32
CA TYR A 657 -9.16 24.37 6.08
C TYR A 657 -10.38 23.88 6.89
N VAL A 658 -10.53 24.38 8.11
CA VAL A 658 -11.58 23.91 9.03
C VAL A 658 -12.98 24.09 8.44
N ASP A 659 -13.22 25.17 7.69
CA ASP A 659 -14.49 25.43 7.01
C ASP A 659 -14.69 24.60 5.74
N HIS A 660 -13.67 23.86 5.27
CA HIS A 660 -13.76 22.94 4.13
C HIS A 660 -14.03 21.50 4.55
N ILE A 661 -13.98 21.17 5.85
CA ILE A 661 -14.07 19.79 6.35
C ILE A 661 -15.34 19.07 5.84
N GLU A 662 -16.51 19.71 5.91
CA GLU A 662 -17.76 19.11 5.43
C GLU A 662 -17.75 18.88 3.92
N ALA A 663 -17.22 19.84 3.17
CA ALA A 663 -17.13 19.74 1.71
C ALA A 663 -16.16 18.62 1.27
N VAL A 664 -15.02 18.44 1.96
CA VAL A 664 -14.13 17.33 1.65
C VAL A 664 -14.69 15.99 2.14
N ARG A 665 -15.50 15.95 3.21
CA ARG A 665 -16.24 14.75 3.62
C ARG A 665 -17.23 14.30 2.53
N GLU A 666 -17.99 15.23 1.95
CA GLU A 666 -18.85 14.95 0.79
C GLU A 666 -18.02 14.42 -0.39
N GLN A 667 -16.82 14.95 -0.62
CA GLN A 667 -15.93 14.45 -1.67
C GLN A 667 -15.48 13.01 -1.41
N LEU A 668 -15.18 12.65 -0.16
CA LEU A 668 -14.68 11.33 0.24
C LEU A 668 -15.69 10.19 0.07
N GLU A 669 -16.98 10.53 -0.07
CA GLU A 669 -18.07 9.58 -0.33
C GLU A 669 -18.20 9.20 -1.82
N ARG A 670 -17.51 9.93 -2.71
CA ARG A 670 -17.66 9.77 -4.15
C ARG A 670 -16.58 8.87 -4.72
N GLU A 671 -16.98 7.99 -5.63
CA GLU A 671 -16.04 7.11 -6.32
C GLU A 671 -15.41 7.80 -7.52
N PRO A 672 -14.07 7.79 -7.67
CA PRO A 672 -13.43 8.30 -8.87
C PRO A 672 -13.93 7.62 -10.15
N THR A 673 -14.11 8.38 -11.21
CA THR A 673 -14.24 7.86 -12.58
C THR A 673 -12.90 7.96 -13.29
N ALA A 674 -12.73 7.26 -14.41
CA ALA A 674 -11.48 7.25 -15.15
C ALA A 674 -11.02 8.68 -15.50
N PHE A 675 -9.73 8.97 -15.27
CA PHE A 675 -9.12 10.19 -15.76
C PHE A 675 -9.29 10.36 -17.27
N PRO A 676 -9.57 11.58 -17.74
CA PRO A 676 -9.80 11.82 -19.16
C PRO A 676 -8.51 11.68 -19.97
N GLU A 677 -8.67 11.33 -21.25
CA GLU A 677 -7.59 11.39 -22.22
C GLU A 677 -7.32 12.84 -22.60
N LEU A 678 -6.04 13.14 -22.85
CA LEU A 678 -5.63 14.44 -23.36
C LEU A 678 -5.20 14.30 -24.81
N ARG A 679 -5.86 15.05 -25.70
CA ARG A 679 -5.42 15.21 -27.08
C ARG A 679 -4.89 16.63 -27.28
N ILE A 680 -3.63 16.72 -27.68
CA ILE A 680 -3.02 17.96 -28.14
C ILE A 680 -3.27 18.07 -29.65
N LYS A 681 -3.96 19.13 -30.09
CA LYS A 681 -4.29 19.39 -31.50
C LYS A 681 -3.16 20.08 -32.26
N ARG A 682 -2.18 20.61 -31.54
CA ARG A 682 -1.04 21.34 -32.07
C ARG A 682 -0.10 20.39 -32.83
N ASP A 683 0.31 20.78 -34.03
CA ASP A 683 1.12 19.96 -34.95
C ASP A 683 2.57 20.46 -35.09
N ASP A 684 3.20 20.76 -33.96
CA ASP A 684 4.58 21.27 -33.89
C ASP A 684 5.42 20.47 -32.89
N ARG A 685 5.11 19.18 -32.72
CA ARG A 685 5.84 18.32 -31.79
C ARG A 685 7.34 18.34 -32.09
N GLY A 686 8.15 18.59 -31.06
CA GLY A 686 9.60 18.69 -31.19
C GLY A 686 10.12 20.06 -31.63
N SER A 687 9.26 21.09 -31.72
CA SER A 687 9.61 22.46 -32.15
C SER A 687 10.45 23.25 -31.15
N GLU A 688 10.61 22.77 -29.92
CA GLU A 688 11.21 23.51 -28.81
C GLU A 688 10.41 24.77 -28.40
N VAL A 689 9.16 24.91 -28.87
CA VAL A 689 8.30 26.06 -28.56
C VAL A 689 7.38 25.74 -27.38
N ILE A 690 7.54 26.48 -26.28
CA ILE A 690 6.64 26.43 -25.11
C ILE A 690 5.67 27.61 -25.06
N ASP A 691 5.84 28.59 -25.95
CA ASP A 691 5.06 29.82 -26.02
C ASP A 691 3.89 29.74 -27.00
N GLY A 692 2.93 30.66 -26.84
CA GLY A 692 1.83 30.88 -27.79
C GLY A 692 0.78 29.77 -27.84
N TRP A 693 0.73 28.89 -26.85
CA TRP A 693 -0.30 27.87 -26.73
C TRP A 693 -1.68 28.50 -26.45
N LYS A 694 -2.73 27.88 -26.97
CA LYS A 694 -4.12 28.32 -26.80
C LYS A 694 -4.96 27.25 -26.14
N GLU A 695 -6.01 27.66 -25.42
CA GLU A 695 -6.88 26.74 -24.67
C GLU A 695 -7.54 25.70 -25.58
N GLU A 696 -7.95 26.09 -26.78
CA GLU A 696 -8.57 25.23 -27.79
C GLU A 696 -7.66 24.13 -28.37
N GLU A 697 -6.34 24.23 -28.15
CA GLU A 697 -5.35 23.23 -28.58
C GLU A 697 -5.34 22.01 -27.66
N PHE A 698 -5.98 22.10 -26.49
CA PHE A 698 -6.12 21.02 -25.52
C PHE A 698 -7.55 20.47 -25.56
N GLU A 699 -7.68 19.23 -26.01
CA GLU A 699 -8.96 18.52 -26.02
C GLU A 699 -8.95 17.41 -24.96
N VAL A 700 -9.81 17.57 -23.96
CA VAL A 700 -9.99 16.61 -22.86
C VAL A 700 -11.18 15.71 -23.17
N LEU A 701 -10.92 14.43 -23.40
CA LEU A 701 -11.89 13.43 -23.84
C LEU A 701 -12.30 12.52 -22.68
N GLY A 702 -13.61 12.29 -22.53
CA GLY A 702 -14.12 11.35 -21.55
C GLY A 702 -14.11 11.84 -20.09
N TYR A 703 -14.02 13.14 -19.85
CA TYR A 703 -14.07 13.69 -18.49
C TYR A 703 -15.48 13.59 -17.91
N GLN A 704 -15.67 12.67 -16.96
CA GLN A 704 -16.96 12.37 -16.32
C GLN A 704 -16.91 12.62 -14.81
N PRO A 705 -16.70 13.86 -14.34
CA PRO A 705 -16.62 14.13 -12.92
C PRO A 705 -18.00 14.10 -12.27
N HIS A 706 -18.01 13.82 -10.98
CA HIS A 706 -19.12 14.12 -10.07
C HIS A 706 -19.44 15.62 -10.06
N LYS A 707 -20.57 15.98 -9.44
CA LYS A 707 -21.01 17.37 -9.33
C LYS A 707 -19.96 18.25 -8.64
N ALA A 708 -19.98 19.55 -8.90
CA ALA A 708 -19.10 20.47 -8.20
C ALA A 708 -19.43 20.47 -6.69
N ILE A 709 -18.40 20.57 -5.85
CA ILE A 709 -18.52 20.82 -4.41
C ILE A 709 -18.04 22.25 -4.19
N LYS A 710 -18.85 23.07 -3.50
CA LYS A 710 -18.50 24.47 -3.24
C LYS A 710 -17.67 24.56 -1.97
N MET A 711 -16.56 25.29 -2.04
CA MET A 711 -15.73 25.67 -0.90
C MET A 711 -15.39 27.16 -1.08
N ASN A 712 -15.29 27.89 0.03
CA ASN A 712 -14.91 29.30 -0.01
C ASN A 712 -13.38 29.41 -0.12
N MET A 713 -12.89 30.42 -0.84
CA MET A 713 -11.46 30.72 -0.81
C MET A 713 -11.11 31.35 0.53
N SER A 714 -10.16 30.76 1.25
CA SER A 714 -9.55 31.35 2.44
C SER A 714 -8.50 32.37 1.98
N VAL A 715 -8.86 33.67 1.97
CA VAL A 715 -7.99 34.76 1.49
C VAL A 715 -7.25 35.42 2.64
#